data_AF-A0A8S3SIZ1-F1
#
_entry.id   AF-A0A8S3SIZ1-F1
#
_cell.length_a   1.000
_cell.length_b   1.000
_cell.length_c   1.000
_cell.angle_alpha   90.00
_cell.angle_beta   90.00
_cell.angle_gamma   90.00
#
_symmetry.space_group_name_H-M   'P 1'
#
loop_
_entity.id
_entity.type
_entity.pdbx_description
1 polymer ?
#
loop_
_entity_poly.entity_id
_entity_poly.type
_entity_poly.pdbx_seq_one_letter_code
_entity_poly.pdbx_strand_id
1 'polypeptide(L)'
;MNRYGRYIKEKKYYEIKPSTISQDTDVLANQIPCYVSGFGMKEGGLFNMKWERRYFVLSDGGFQYYTSETVTTPQRTVSIDDIKGVANANGYRGKELVFQLVTKHRTFYIEVDTPSDLEKWTKEVSCCLQKREQLWSNPDIRVMKGKIYIVLASLAPERDDCTFRIITNSGETHILRSSQLMDRQKWIDAILKTQKSVNEDMGPFGVKPKVRGEWASDKTASTKESAIELRRKLSRSVGDKPEDLTNQTMEEIVEPEETNTYTKQNCWCVAAIDFGSSDSGCAFSMRSDYKLNPLNIHREPLDGKGSATRKSPTIVLMNPAGQFAAFGEMARQQYEELANDERENENEWFYFSRFKMQLYTKKGIDKDMMLQDINGREMKASDIFACCIEYIKNKVFVRAEAAVRGLTEEHIHWMITVPAIWNESARQFMREAATKAGINQELLTLVLEPEAAAVFCKYVEVEKSVTGKEANLEVFKSGSQFLVVDLGGGTVDITCNEVTETGQLQEIYHASGGPWGGNMINKRIWKLIRSIYGNALFDQCMKKYTSAQLELLKAIEEGKMKISPGTKAIFKLPFDMSENTNVTSTAGKISGGKVYINSKDISIVFESSIKQVCAHLSKVLSRDETRNVKALLLVGGYASCEMLKETIKTTFHEYDIICPFSPEMIVLKGAVIMGHESRPIIGRLARYHYGLAVPSGLRIIPKMETPHERTECDHELNFLPLICKGTPIRIGEEVAQYSFSVTSEELTDIQIGILTCEDDEAPSTIAENNCTQIGQIEAKIPALSQLKEIRIIVSCDETEFKVTAVINELGHRFSARCLFLH
;
A
#
# COMPACT_ATOMS: atom_id res chain seq x y z
N MET A 1 -57.43 42.78 0.24
CA MET A 1 -58.29 42.01 -0.68
C MET A 1 -57.46 41.51 -1.84
N ASN A 2 -57.79 40.29 -2.26
CA ASN A 2 -57.17 39.34 -3.18
C ASN A 2 -56.85 39.78 -4.65
N ARG A 3 -55.94 38.97 -5.26
CA ARG A 3 -55.79 38.55 -6.69
C ARG A 3 -54.90 39.38 -7.62
N TYR A 4 -53.74 38.87 -8.07
CA TYR A 4 -53.44 37.81 -9.07
C TYR A 4 -53.44 38.31 -10.54
N GLY A 5 -52.27 38.20 -11.20
CA GLY A 5 -52.10 38.34 -12.65
C GLY A 5 -50.64 38.20 -13.11
N ARG A 6 -50.25 37.00 -13.57
CA ARG A 6 -48.99 36.64 -14.25
C ARG A 6 -49.00 37.14 -15.71
N TYR A 7 -47.84 37.40 -16.33
CA TYR A 7 -47.23 36.59 -17.42
C TYR A 7 -45.95 37.26 -18.01
N ILE A 8 -44.83 36.50 -18.04
CA ILE A 8 -43.79 36.28 -19.11
C ILE A 8 -43.23 37.52 -19.87
N LYS A 9 -41.91 37.83 -19.92
CA LYS A 9 -40.82 37.31 -20.82
C LYS A 9 -39.58 38.23 -20.56
N GLU A 10 -38.32 37.81 -20.44
CA GLU A 10 -37.35 37.46 -21.50
C GLU A 10 -36.04 36.98 -20.84
N LYS A 11 -35.40 35.94 -21.39
CA LYS A 11 -34.01 35.54 -21.05
C LYS A 11 -33.05 36.22 -22.04
N LYS A 12 -32.05 36.95 -21.54
CA LYS A 12 -30.82 37.28 -22.29
C LYS A 12 -29.68 36.42 -21.74
N TYR A 13 -28.97 35.74 -22.64
CA TYR A 13 -27.71 35.05 -22.36
C TYR A 13 -26.56 36.07 -22.37
N TYR A 14 -25.64 35.96 -21.41
CA TYR A 14 -24.35 36.65 -21.46
C TYR A 14 -23.25 35.64 -21.78
N GLU A 15 -22.56 35.86 -22.90
CA GLU A 15 -21.26 35.26 -23.23
C GLU A 15 -20.17 35.95 -22.39
N ILE A 16 -19.27 35.19 -21.79
CA ILE A 16 -18.06 35.73 -21.15
C ILE A 16 -16.82 35.10 -21.82
N LYS A 17 -16.01 35.96 -22.45
CA LYS A 17 -14.67 35.65 -22.96
C LYS A 17 -13.64 35.66 -21.83
N PRO A 18 -12.52 34.94 -21.95
CA PRO A 18 -11.51 34.84 -20.90
C PRO A 18 -10.65 36.12 -20.82
N SER A 19 -10.44 36.63 -19.62
CA SER A 19 -9.45 37.68 -19.35
C SER A 19 -8.58 37.32 -18.14
N THR A 20 -7.28 37.36 -18.38
CA THR A 20 -6.16 37.32 -17.44
C THR A 20 -6.21 38.48 -16.45
N ILE A 21 -5.90 38.25 -15.16
CA ILE A 21 -5.20 39.16 -14.24
C ILE A 21 -4.71 38.36 -13.02
N SER A 22 -3.51 38.72 -12.57
CA SER A 22 -2.68 38.21 -11.50
C SER A 22 -2.94 38.85 -10.12
N GLN A 23 -2.29 38.24 -9.11
CA GLN A 23 -1.84 38.76 -7.81
C GLN A 23 -2.78 38.61 -6.59
N ASP A 24 -2.34 37.67 -5.74
CA ASP A 24 -2.30 37.66 -4.27
C ASP A 24 -3.49 38.24 -3.50
N THR A 25 -4.22 37.35 -2.83
CA THR A 25 -4.52 37.43 -1.38
C THR A 25 -5.20 36.15 -0.89
N ASP A 26 -4.89 35.79 0.36
CA ASP A 26 -5.54 34.82 1.26
C ASP A 26 -5.19 33.33 1.17
N VAL A 27 -4.03 33.10 1.80
CA VAL A 27 -3.56 31.93 2.55
C VAL A 27 -4.65 31.29 3.45
N LEU A 28 -4.67 29.95 3.46
CA LEU A 28 -5.35 29.00 4.38
C LEU A 28 -6.88 28.82 4.26
N ALA A 29 -7.34 27.94 3.35
CA ALA A 29 -8.56 27.13 3.56
C ALA A 29 -8.69 25.89 2.64
N ASN A 30 -8.68 24.68 3.26
CA ASN A 30 -9.43 23.45 2.93
C ASN A 30 -8.77 22.24 2.22
N GLN A 31 -8.55 21.18 3.02
CA GLN A 31 -8.09 19.82 2.70
C GLN A 31 -9.22 18.80 2.37
N ILE A 32 -10.11 19.10 1.41
CA ILE A 32 -10.97 18.08 0.78
C ILE A 32 -11.00 18.43 -0.71
N PRO A 33 -10.74 17.52 -1.67
CA PRO A 33 -10.99 17.78 -3.08
C PRO A 33 -12.48 18.09 -3.27
N CYS A 34 -12.81 19.37 -3.37
CA CYS A 34 -14.17 19.86 -3.42
C CYS A 34 -14.26 21.00 -4.44
N TYR A 35 -15.44 21.12 -5.05
CA TYR A 35 -15.77 22.21 -5.95
C TYR A 35 -15.90 23.54 -5.19
N VAL A 36 -16.49 23.47 -3.99
CA VAL A 36 -16.58 24.60 -3.05
C VAL A 36 -16.80 24.07 -1.64
N SER A 37 -16.22 24.76 -0.66
CA SER A 37 -16.53 24.57 0.76
C SER A 37 -16.50 25.89 1.52
N GLY A 38 -17.15 25.91 2.68
CA GLY A 38 -17.25 27.11 3.51
C GLY A 38 -18.32 26.98 4.59
N PHE A 39 -18.32 27.91 5.54
CA PHE A 39 -19.35 27.98 6.57
C PHE A 39 -20.62 28.64 6.05
N GLY A 40 -21.75 28.26 6.64
CA GLY A 40 -23.02 28.93 6.43
C GLY A 40 -24.03 28.59 7.51
N MET A 41 -25.07 29.41 7.63
CA MET A 41 -26.19 29.17 8.53
C MET A 41 -27.29 28.43 7.76
N LYS A 42 -27.68 27.27 8.26
CA LYS A 42 -28.69 26.40 7.66
C LYS A 42 -30.02 26.45 8.40
N GLU A 43 -31.13 26.57 7.69
CA GLU A 43 -32.45 26.30 8.27
C GLU A 43 -32.65 24.79 8.52
N GLY A 44 -33.12 24.43 9.72
CA GLY A 44 -33.47 23.06 10.11
C GLY A 44 -34.65 22.45 9.32
N GLY A 45 -35.25 21.38 9.86
CA GLY A 45 -36.36 20.66 9.22
C GLY A 45 -37.73 21.27 9.53
N LEU A 46 -38.80 20.73 8.92
CA LEU A 46 -40.20 21.17 9.14
C LEU A 46 -40.63 21.23 10.63
N PHE A 47 -39.95 20.50 11.51
CA PHE A 47 -40.24 20.43 12.95
C PHE A 47 -39.24 21.21 13.83
N ASN A 48 -38.18 21.78 13.25
CA ASN A 48 -37.19 22.58 13.97
C ASN A 48 -36.67 23.68 13.05
N MET A 49 -37.28 24.86 13.11
CA MET A 49 -37.00 26.02 12.25
C MET A 49 -35.79 26.84 12.74
N LYS A 50 -34.95 26.28 13.62
CA LYS A 50 -33.74 26.93 14.11
C LYS A 50 -32.68 26.98 13.01
N TRP A 51 -31.95 28.09 12.95
CA TRP A 51 -30.79 28.25 12.08
C TRP A 51 -29.54 27.78 12.81
N GLU A 52 -28.76 26.92 12.17
CA GLU A 52 -27.55 26.34 12.76
C GLU A 52 -26.35 26.53 11.85
N ARG A 53 -25.22 26.92 12.43
CA ARG A 53 -23.95 27.05 11.69
C ARG A 53 -23.43 25.67 11.33
N ARG A 54 -23.10 25.48 10.06
CA ARG A 54 -22.56 24.22 9.52
C ARG A 54 -21.43 24.55 8.55
N TYR A 55 -20.53 23.59 8.42
CA TYR A 55 -19.50 23.63 7.39
C TYR A 55 -19.97 22.81 6.20
N PHE A 56 -20.00 23.40 5.01
CA PHE A 56 -20.54 22.79 3.80
C PHE A 56 -19.43 22.42 2.82
N VAL A 57 -19.63 21.34 2.08
CA VAL A 57 -18.72 20.85 1.05
C VAL A 57 -19.53 20.36 -0.15
N LEU A 58 -19.24 20.86 -1.34
CA LEU A 58 -19.71 20.30 -2.61
C LEU A 58 -18.55 19.53 -3.26
N SER A 59 -18.70 18.23 -3.48
CA SER A 59 -17.70 17.37 -4.13
C SER A 59 -18.37 16.36 -5.05
N ASP A 60 -17.60 15.46 -5.67
CA ASP A 60 -18.14 14.30 -6.41
C ASP A 60 -19.01 13.40 -5.52
N GLY A 61 -18.79 13.41 -4.21
CA GLY A 61 -19.62 12.71 -3.22
C GLY A 61 -20.96 13.40 -2.91
N GLY A 62 -21.28 14.52 -3.58
CA GLY A 62 -22.51 15.29 -3.39
C GLY A 62 -22.36 16.52 -2.51
N PHE A 63 -23.50 17.13 -2.18
CA PHE A 63 -23.58 18.29 -1.29
C PHE A 63 -23.68 17.82 0.16
N GLN A 64 -22.61 18.06 0.93
CA GLN A 64 -22.41 17.57 2.29
C GLN A 64 -22.35 18.72 3.28
N TYR A 65 -22.77 18.46 4.52
CA TYR A 65 -22.52 19.41 5.61
C TYR A 65 -22.19 18.73 6.93
N TYR A 66 -21.37 19.42 7.71
CA TYR A 66 -20.71 18.96 8.94
C TYR A 66 -21.04 19.89 10.10
N THR A 67 -20.94 19.39 11.34
CA THR A 67 -21.11 20.21 12.54
C THR A 67 -19.99 21.22 12.74
N SER A 68 -18.78 20.91 12.24
CA SER A 68 -17.61 21.80 12.17
C SER A 68 -16.67 21.34 11.05
N GLU A 69 -15.69 22.15 10.69
CA GLU A 69 -14.66 21.84 9.68
C GLU A 69 -13.73 20.69 10.07
N THR A 70 -13.62 20.38 11.36
CA THR A 70 -12.74 19.35 11.93
C THR A 70 -13.37 17.96 11.99
N VAL A 71 -14.68 17.85 11.72
CA VAL A 71 -15.43 16.59 11.79
C VAL A 71 -15.42 15.91 10.42
N THR A 72 -15.00 14.64 10.38
CA THR A 72 -14.78 13.89 9.12
C THR A 72 -16.00 13.10 8.63
N THR A 73 -17.06 12.99 9.43
CA THR A 73 -18.32 12.34 9.04
C THR A 73 -19.39 13.39 8.77
N PRO A 74 -19.96 13.47 7.55
CA PRO A 74 -20.99 14.46 7.26
C PRO A 74 -22.24 14.18 8.08
N GLN A 75 -22.83 15.24 8.63
CA GLN A 75 -24.14 15.16 9.28
C GLN A 75 -25.22 14.76 8.28
N ARG A 76 -25.06 15.15 7.00
CA ARG A 76 -25.87 14.66 5.89
C ARG A 76 -25.14 14.82 4.57
N THR A 77 -25.38 13.87 3.67
CA THR A 77 -25.02 13.94 2.26
C THR A 77 -26.28 14.04 1.40
N VAL A 78 -26.31 14.98 0.47
CA VAL A 78 -27.33 15.11 -0.58
C VAL A 78 -26.69 14.73 -1.90
N SER A 79 -27.14 13.64 -2.52
CA SER A 79 -26.65 13.21 -3.84
C SER A 79 -26.90 14.30 -4.89
N ILE A 80 -25.96 14.46 -5.83
CA ILE A 80 -26.10 15.37 -6.97
C ILE A 80 -27.35 15.02 -7.80
N ASP A 81 -27.72 13.74 -7.87
CA ASP A 81 -28.92 13.27 -8.58
C ASP A 81 -30.23 13.73 -7.93
N ASP A 82 -30.20 14.09 -6.65
CA ASP A 82 -31.35 14.58 -5.92
C ASP A 82 -31.47 16.10 -5.98
N ILE A 83 -30.43 16.82 -6.41
CA ILE A 83 -30.44 18.27 -6.56
C ILE A 83 -31.13 18.63 -7.88
N LYS A 84 -32.22 19.40 -7.76
CA LYS A 84 -33.00 19.91 -8.89
C LYS A 84 -32.54 21.30 -9.35
N GLY A 85 -31.92 22.06 -8.47
CA GLY A 85 -31.50 23.42 -8.78
C GLY A 85 -30.97 24.18 -7.58
N VAL A 86 -30.34 25.30 -7.87
CA VAL A 86 -29.90 26.31 -6.90
C VAL A 86 -30.42 27.67 -7.35
N ALA A 87 -30.80 28.54 -6.42
CA ALA A 87 -31.19 29.91 -6.75
C ALA A 87 -30.88 30.86 -5.59
N ASN A 88 -30.67 32.14 -5.92
CA ASN A 88 -30.61 33.20 -4.93
C ASN A 88 -31.99 33.35 -4.25
N ALA A 89 -31.99 33.38 -2.92
CA ALA A 89 -33.16 33.50 -2.05
C ALA A 89 -32.98 34.66 -1.05
N ASN A 90 -32.26 35.71 -1.44
CA ASN A 90 -32.03 36.90 -0.63
C ASN A 90 -33.36 37.48 -0.12
N GLY A 91 -33.43 37.82 1.17
CA GLY A 91 -34.66 38.25 1.84
C GLY A 91 -35.56 37.12 2.36
N TYR A 92 -35.17 35.85 2.20
CA TYR A 92 -35.91 34.72 2.78
C TYR A 92 -35.95 34.82 4.30
N ARG A 93 -37.16 35.05 4.83
CA ARG A 93 -37.43 35.27 6.27
C ARG A 93 -36.56 36.37 6.91
N GLY A 94 -36.32 37.45 6.17
CA GLY A 94 -35.57 38.60 6.67
C GLY A 94 -34.07 38.35 6.82
N LYS A 95 -33.54 37.25 6.27
CA LYS A 95 -32.11 37.02 6.14
C LYS A 95 -31.60 37.47 4.78
N GLU A 96 -30.42 38.06 4.80
CA GLU A 96 -29.71 38.47 3.58
C GLU A 96 -28.69 37.40 3.18
N LEU A 97 -28.21 37.42 1.94
CA LEU A 97 -27.21 36.50 1.41
C LEU A 97 -27.60 35.02 1.51
N VAL A 98 -28.87 34.70 1.23
CA VAL A 98 -29.38 33.33 1.28
C VAL A 98 -29.43 32.73 -0.13
N PHE A 99 -28.96 31.50 -0.31
CA PHE A 99 -29.32 30.68 -1.47
C PHE A 99 -30.21 29.51 -1.06
N GLN A 100 -31.08 29.10 -1.99
CA GLN A 100 -31.88 27.89 -1.87
C GLN A 100 -31.29 26.76 -2.72
N LEU A 101 -31.13 25.58 -2.11
CA LEU A 101 -30.80 24.33 -2.79
C LEU A 101 -32.05 23.46 -2.84
N VAL A 102 -32.64 23.34 -4.03
CA VAL A 102 -33.87 22.58 -4.25
C VAL A 102 -33.51 21.13 -4.52
N THR A 103 -34.03 20.20 -3.72
CA THR A 103 -33.83 18.76 -3.92
C THR A 103 -35.16 18.06 -4.25
N LYS A 104 -35.12 16.75 -4.58
CA LYS A 104 -36.33 15.94 -4.78
C LYS A 104 -37.27 15.94 -3.57
N HIS A 105 -36.74 15.98 -2.35
CA HIS A 105 -37.49 15.75 -1.12
C HIS A 105 -37.65 17.00 -0.23
N ARG A 106 -36.75 17.98 -0.33
CA ARG A 106 -36.84 19.25 0.43
C ARG A 106 -36.03 20.37 -0.21
N THR A 107 -36.32 21.61 0.16
CA THR A 107 -35.44 22.75 -0.10
C THR A 107 -34.56 23.02 1.12
N PHE A 108 -33.29 23.33 0.90
CA PHE A 108 -32.38 23.82 1.92
C PHE A 108 -32.19 25.32 1.72
N TYR A 109 -32.34 26.11 2.78
CA TYR A 109 -32.01 27.53 2.79
C TYR A 109 -30.72 27.71 3.59
N ILE A 110 -29.75 28.39 2.97
CA ILE A 110 -28.40 28.55 3.50
C ILE A 110 -28.01 30.01 3.33
N GLU A 111 -27.77 30.68 4.46
CA GLU A 111 -27.22 32.03 4.56
C GLU A 111 -25.69 31.91 4.61
N VAL A 112 -25.00 32.66 3.75
CA VAL A 112 -23.54 32.67 3.65
C VAL A 112 -22.99 34.01 4.14
N ASP A 113 -21.70 34.01 4.49
CA ASP A 113 -21.08 35.14 5.20
C ASP A 113 -20.81 36.34 4.27
N THR A 114 -20.60 36.13 2.96
CA THR A 114 -20.30 37.21 2.01
C THR A 114 -21.08 37.12 0.67
N PRO A 115 -21.27 38.24 -0.05
CA PRO A 115 -21.82 38.22 -1.42
C PRO A 115 -21.00 37.36 -2.40
N SER A 116 -19.68 37.33 -2.23
CA SER A 116 -18.77 36.48 -3.02
C SER A 116 -19.06 35.00 -2.80
N ASP A 117 -19.32 34.58 -1.56
CA ASP A 117 -19.71 33.20 -1.25
C ASP A 117 -21.04 32.85 -1.90
N LEU A 118 -22.00 33.78 -1.93
CA LEU A 118 -23.31 33.54 -2.52
C LEU A 118 -23.19 33.28 -4.02
N GLU A 119 -22.38 34.08 -4.71
CA GLU A 119 -22.07 33.90 -6.13
C GLU A 119 -21.31 32.59 -6.37
N LYS A 120 -20.30 32.31 -5.56
CA LYS A 120 -19.49 31.09 -5.63
C LYS A 120 -20.34 29.82 -5.47
N TRP A 121 -21.16 29.74 -4.42
CA TRP A 121 -22.02 28.57 -4.16
C TRP A 121 -23.07 28.36 -5.25
N THR A 122 -23.72 29.43 -5.72
CA THR A 122 -24.74 29.33 -6.77
C THR A 122 -24.13 28.94 -8.12
N LYS A 123 -22.94 29.44 -8.45
CA LYS A 123 -22.19 29.09 -9.66
C LYS A 123 -21.75 27.63 -9.68
N GLU A 124 -21.08 27.16 -8.62
CA GLU A 124 -20.52 25.80 -8.58
C GLU A 124 -21.60 24.72 -8.59
N VAL A 125 -22.70 24.91 -7.84
CA VAL A 125 -23.83 23.98 -7.90
C VAL A 125 -24.48 23.97 -9.29
N SER A 126 -24.61 25.13 -9.94
CA SER A 126 -25.15 25.21 -11.30
C SER A 126 -24.25 24.50 -12.31
N CYS A 127 -22.92 24.66 -12.20
CA CYS A 127 -21.95 23.98 -13.06
C CYS A 127 -22.04 22.45 -12.91
N CYS A 128 -22.18 21.94 -11.68
CA CYS A 128 -22.37 20.51 -11.41
C CYS A 128 -23.64 19.97 -12.10
N LEU A 129 -24.75 20.71 -12.03
CA LEU A 129 -26.00 20.32 -12.67
C LEU A 129 -25.91 20.35 -14.20
N GLN A 130 -25.20 21.32 -14.76
CA GLN A 130 -25.00 21.42 -16.21
C GLN A 130 -24.14 20.28 -16.75
N LYS A 131 -23.04 19.91 -16.05
CA LYS A 131 -22.22 18.74 -16.39
C LYS A 131 -23.03 17.45 -16.38
N ARG A 132 -23.91 17.29 -15.38
CA ARG A 132 -24.84 16.16 -15.30
C ARG A 132 -25.83 16.13 -16.48
N GLU A 133 -26.41 17.27 -16.85
CA GLU A 133 -27.32 17.36 -18.01
C GLU A 133 -26.60 17.08 -19.34
N GLN A 134 -25.35 17.53 -19.50
CA GLN A 134 -24.52 17.19 -20.66
C GLN A 134 -24.23 15.69 -20.75
N LEU A 135 -23.96 15.03 -19.62
CA LEU A 135 -23.84 13.57 -19.55
C LEU A 135 -25.16 12.89 -19.93
N TRP A 136 -26.31 13.34 -19.40
CA TRP A 136 -27.62 12.76 -19.72
C TRP A 136 -28.14 13.05 -21.14
N SER A 137 -27.59 14.06 -21.80
CA SER A 137 -27.92 14.44 -23.18
C SER A 137 -27.07 13.70 -24.22
N ASN A 138 -26.12 12.86 -23.78
CA ASN A 138 -25.27 12.09 -24.68
C ASN A 138 -26.08 10.95 -25.35
N PRO A 139 -26.24 10.96 -26.69
CA PRO A 139 -27.01 9.94 -27.42
C PRO A 139 -26.42 8.53 -27.30
N ASP A 140 -25.15 8.41 -26.89
CA ASP A 140 -24.45 7.15 -26.66
C ASP A 140 -24.69 6.54 -25.25
N ILE A 141 -25.59 7.11 -24.46
CA ILE A 141 -25.93 6.61 -23.13
C ILE A 141 -27.37 6.08 -23.14
N ARG A 142 -27.54 4.75 -23.13
CA ARG A 142 -28.87 4.12 -23.04
C ARG A 142 -29.23 3.82 -21.59
N VAL A 143 -30.21 4.56 -21.07
CA VAL A 143 -30.79 4.35 -19.75
C VAL A 143 -31.89 3.29 -19.82
N MET A 144 -31.73 2.14 -19.15
CA MET A 144 -32.88 1.30 -18.83
C MET A 144 -33.66 1.95 -17.69
N LYS A 145 -34.98 2.10 -17.83
CA LYS A 145 -35.83 2.57 -16.74
C LYS A 145 -35.78 1.57 -15.57
N GLY A 146 -34.91 1.87 -14.61
CA GLY A 146 -35.08 1.45 -13.23
C GLY A 146 -34.25 0.28 -12.71
N LYS A 147 -33.05 -0.06 -13.22
CA LYS A 147 -32.10 -0.93 -12.46
C LYS A 147 -30.65 -1.09 -12.99
N ILE A 148 -30.30 -0.71 -14.22
CA ILE A 148 -28.94 -0.91 -14.77
C ILE A 148 -28.62 0.20 -15.79
N TYR A 149 -27.43 0.80 -15.71
CA TYR A 149 -26.90 1.70 -16.74
C TYR A 149 -25.97 0.90 -17.67
N ILE A 150 -26.21 0.95 -18.99
CA ILE A 150 -25.27 0.40 -19.97
C ILE A 150 -24.64 1.59 -20.69
N VAL A 151 -23.33 1.77 -20.53
CA VAL A 151 -22.54 2.73 -21.30
C VAL A 151 -21.93 1.99 -22.49
N LEU A 152 -22.06 2.59 -23.67
CA LEU A 152 -22.02 1.93 -24.98
C LEU A 152 -20.82 1.00 -25.23
N ALA A 153 -21.10 -0.01 -26.07
CA ALA A 153 -20.13 -0.86 -26.69
C ALA A 153 -19.16 -0.05 -27.56
N SER A 154 -17.87 -0.40 -27.57
CA SER A 154 -16.98 0.06 -28.64
C SER A 154 -17.52 -0.42 -29.98
N LEU A 155 -18.24 0.44 -30.72
CA LEU A 155 -18.54 0.23 -32.14
C LEU A 155 -17.27 0.48 -32.93
N ALA A 156 -16.35 -0.49 -32.89
CA ALA A 156 -15.33 -0.62 -33.91
C ALA A 156 -15.90 -1.59 -34.96
N PRO A 157 -16.45 -1.12 -36.09
CA PRO A 157 -17.01 -2.00 -37.12
C PRO A 157 -15.97 -2.96 -37.75
N GLU A 158 -14.69 -2.83 -37.40
CA GLU A 158 -13.57 -3.62 -37.91
C GLU A 158 -12.96 -4.61 -36.90
N ARG A 159 -13.59 -4.85 -35.73
CA ARG A 159 -13.11 -5.86 -34.77
C ARG A 159 -14.22 -6.80 -34.31
N ASP A 160 -13.91 -8.09 -34.27
CA ASP A 160 -14.81 -9.16 -33.78
C ASP A 160 -15.06 -9.12 -32.27
N ASP A 161 -14.31 -8.31 -31.50
CA ASP A 161 -14.48 -8.19 -30.04
C ASP A 161 -15.06 -6.83 -29.60
N CYS A 162 -16.33 -6.83 -29.21
CA CYS A 162 -17.03 -5.69 -28.60
C CYS A 162 -16.88 -5.72 -27.06
N THR A 163 -16.53 -4.59 -26.45
CA THR A 163 -16.49 -4.45 -24.99
C THR A 163 -17.70 -3.68 -24.47
N PHE A 164 -18.44 -4.22 -23.50
CA PHE A 164 -19.59 -3.58 -22.86
C PHE A 164 -19.23 -3.09 -21.47
N ARG A 165 -19.67 -1.88 -21.11
CA ARG A 165 -19.53 -1.32 -19.76
C ARG A 165 -20.91 -1.26 -19.10
N ILE A 166 -21.08 -2.03 -18.03
CA ILE A 166 -22.28 -2.03 -17.20
C ILE A 166 -21.98 -1.25 -15.93
N ILE A 167 -22.81 -0.26 -15.61
CA ILE A 167 -22.71 0.50 -14.38
C ILE A 167 -23.99 0.23 -13.56
N THR A 168 -23.85 -0.26 -12.34
CA THR A 168 -24.98 -0.56 -11.46
C THR A 168 -25.40 0.67 -10.65
N ASN A 169 -26.56 0.61 -10.01
CA ASN A 169 -27.04 1.69 -9.13
C ASN A 169 -26.16 1.92 -7.88
N SER A 170 -25.31 0.95 -7.50
CA SER A 170 -24.30 1.06 -6.44
C SER A 170 -22.99 1.71 -6.92
N GLY A 171 -22.88 2.03 -8.22
CA GLY A 171 -21.66 2.57 -8.82
C GLY A 171 -20.64 1.49 -9.23
N GLU A 172 -21.00 0.20 -9.15
CA GLU A 172 -20.12 -0.88 -9.61
C GLU A 172 -20.02 -0.84 -11.13
N THR A 173 -18.80 -0.96 -11.66
CA THR A 173 -18.54 -1.01 -13.09
C THR A 173 -18.10 -2.42 -13.46
N HIS A 174 -18.83 -3.07 -14.37
CA HIS A 174 -18.44 -4.35 -14.97
C HIS A 174 -18.07 -4.13 -16.43
N ILE A 175 -16.95 -4.71 -16.85
CA ILE A 175 -16.48 -4.67 -18.23
C ILE A 175 -16.59 -6.09 -18.80
N LEU A 176 -17.40 -6.28 -19.84
CA LEU A 176 -17.60 -7.58 -20.48
C LEU A 176 -17.02 -7.54 -21.90
N ARG A 177 -16.19 -8.53 -22.26
CA ARG A 177 -15.72 -8.70 -23.65
C ARG A 177 -16.59 -9.72 -24.37
N SER A 178 -16.92 -9.49 -25.64
CA SER A 178 -17.72 -10.43 -26.43
C SER A 178 -17.00 -11.77 -26.67
N SER A 179 -15.67 -11.78 -26.62
CA SER A 179 -14.83 -12.99 -26.61
C SER A 179 -15.07 -13.91 -25.39
N GLN A 180 -15.70 -13.42 -24.32
CA GLN A 180 -16.05 -14.20 -23.13
C GLN A 180 -17.50 -14.72 -23.16
N LEU A 181 -18.26 -14.42 -24.23
CA LEU A 181 -19.68 -14.71 -24.34
C LEU A 181 -19.93 -15.60 -25.56
N MET A 182 -20.33 -16.84 -25.31
CA MET A 182 -20.81 -17.74 -26.37
C MET A 182 -22.07 -17.12 -26.99
N ASP A 183 -21.95 -16.68 -28.24
CA ASP A 183 -23.03 -16.27 -29.14
C ASP A 183 -23.60 -14.85 -28.93
N ARG A 184 -22.88 -13.85 -29.47
CA ARG A 184 -23.23 -12.41 -29.52
C ARG A 184 -24.69 -12.13 -29.91
N GLN A 185 -25.25 -12.90 -30.84
CA GLN A 185 -26.58 -12.66 -31.39
C GLN A 185 -27.70 -13.05 -30.40
N LYS A 186 -27.51 -14.12 -29.61
CA LYS A 186 -28.52 -14.59 -28.65
C LYS A 186 -28.77 -13.59 -27.52
N TRP A 187 -27.74 -12.86 -27.09
CA TRP A 187 -27.88 -11.84 -26.06
C TRP A 187 -28.52 -10.56 -26.59
N ILE A 188 -28.16 -10.14 -27.80
CA ILE A 188 -28.86 -9.02 -28.48
C ILE A 188 -30.34 -9.36 -28.62
N ASP A 189 -30.66 -10.57 -29.08
CA ASP A 189 -32.04 -11.03 -29.24
C ASP A 189 -32.77 -11.15 -27.90
N ALA A 190 -32.11 -11.64 -26.83
CA ALA A 190 -32.69 -11.70 -25.49
C ALA A 190 -32.98 -10.30 -24.91
N ILE A 191 -32.07 -9.34 -25.09
CA ILE A 191 -32.24 -7.93 -24.68
C ILE A 191 -33.42 -7.30 -25.46
N LEU A 192 -33.51 -7.55 -26.76
CA LEU A 192 -34.59 -7.06 -27.61
C LEU A 192 -35.94 -7.75 -27.30
N LYS A 193 -35.95 -9.03 -26.94
CA LYS A 193 -37.16 -9.76 -26.50
C LYS A 193 -37.70 -9.20 -25.19
N THR A 194 -36.80 -8.86 -24.27
CA THR A 194 -37.14 -8.25 -22.97
C THR A 194 -37.72 -6.83 -23.14
N GLN A 195 -37.38 -6.12 -24.23
CA GLN A 195 -38.02 -4.84 -24.58
C GLN A 195 -39.47 -4.99 -25.07
N LYS A 196 -39.83 -6.10 -25.72
CA LYS A 196 -41.21 -6.32 -26.21
C LYS A 196 -42.17 -6.72 -25.08
N SER A 197 -41.73 -7.58 -24.14
CA SER A 197 -42.62 -8.05 -23.05
C SER A 197 -42.91 -6.98 -21.99
N VAL A 198 -42.11 -5.92 -21.90
CA VAL A 198 -42.33 -4.81 -20.94
C VAL A 198 -43.27 -3.73 -21.49
N ASN A 199 -43.48 -3.67 -22.80
CA ASN A 199 -44.33 -2.66 -23.44
C ASN A 199 -45.80 -3.10 -23.62
N GLU A 200 -46.14 -4.38 -23.42
CA GLU A 200 -47.52 -4.87 -23.58
C GLU A 200 -48.32 -4.90 -22.25
N ASP A 201 -47.65 -4.83 -21.08
CA ASP A 201 -48.28 -5.04 -19.76
C ASP A 201 -48.54 -3.77 -18.92
N MET A 202 -48.50 -2.57 -19.51
CA MET A 202 -48.77 -1.31 -18.80
C MET A 202 -49.89 -0.51 -19.45
N GLY A 203 -51.13 -0.97 -19.27
CA GLY A 203 -52.32 -0.13 -19.44
C GLY A 203 -52.37 0.98 -18.39
N PRO A 204 -53.01 2.14 -18.69
CA PRO A 204 -53.16 3.23 -17.75
C PRO A 204 -54.23 2.84 -16.72
N PHE A 205 -54.05 3.27 -15.47
CA PHE A 205 -54.89 2.97 -14.30
C PHE A 205 -54.49 1.69 -13.54
N GLY A 206 -53.90 1.93 -12.36
CA GLY A 206 -53.30 0.90 -11.54
C GLY A 206 -54.28 0.05 -10.76
N VAL A 207 -53.74 -1.05 -10.24
CA VAL A 207 -54.01 -1.75 -8.98
C VAL A 207 -52.99 -2.91 -8.95
N LYS A 208 -52.27 -3.11 -7.83
CA LYS A 208 -51.59 -4.39 -7.59
C LYS A 208 -52.61 -5.42 -7.12
N PRO A 209 -52.51 -6.68 -7.58
CA PRO A 209 -52.44 -7.74 -6.59
C PRO A 209 -51.43 -8.87 -6.90
N LYS A 210 -51.14 -9.60 -5.83
CA LYS A 210 -50.34 -10.83 -5.68
C LYS A 210 -50.56 -11.90 -6.76
N VAL A 211 -49.52 -12.67 -7.07
CA VAL A 211 -49.64 -14.10 -7.44
C VAL A 211 -48.61 -14.94 -6.69
N ARG A 212 -49.05 -16.15 -6.34
CA ARG A 212 -48.55 -17.20 -5.45
C ARG A 212 -48.48 -18.48 -6.31
N GLY A 213 -47.48 -19.36 -6.10
CA GLY A 213 -47.39 -20.72 -6.69
C GLY A 213 -47.00 -20.73 -8.18
N GLU A 214 -45.95 -21.44 -8.61
CA GLU A 214 -45.81 -22.89 -8.80
C GLU A 214 -45.55 -23.12 -10.29
N TRP A 215 -44.36 -23.58 -10.69
CA TRP A 215 -44.20 -24.52 -11.82
C TRP A 215 -43.16 -25.56 -11.41
N ALA A 216 -43.65 -26.79 -11.36
CA ALA A 216 -42.94 -28.00 -11.01
C ALA A 216 -42.01 -28.48 -12.15
N SER A 217 -41.11 -29.37 -11.75
CA SER A 217 -40.39 -30.38 -12.52
C SER A 217 -40.88 -30.71 -13.93
N ASP A 218 -39.96 -30.78 -14.89
CA ASP A 218 -39.69 -32.08 -15.53
C ASP A 218 -38.31 -32.16 -16.21
N LYS A 219 -37.75 -33.38 -16.14
CA LYS A 219 -36.45 -33.80 -16.70
C LYS A 219 -36.57 -34.11 -18.19
N THR A 220 -35.55 -33.79 -18.97
CA THR A 220 -35.02 -34.57 -20.13
C THR A 220 -33.74 -33.87 -20.60
N ALA A 221 -32.56 -34.45 -20.36
CA ALA A 221 -31.80 -35.28 -21.30
C ALA A 221 -31.22 -34.52 -22.51
N SER A 222 -29.90 -34.67 -22.69
CA SER A 222 -29.02 -34.22 -23.79
C SER A 222 -28.38 -32.82 -23.68
N THR A 223 -27.12 -32.80 -23.22
CA THR A 223 -26.04 -31.88 -23.66
C THR A 223 -24.68 -32.25 -23.03
N LYS A 224 -24.44 -33.54 -22.76
CA LYS A 224 -23.13 -34.07 -22.33
C LYS A 224 -22.26 -34.60 -23.48
N GLU A 225 -22.72 -34.51 -24.72
CA GLU A 225 -21.99 -35.05 -25.89
C GLU A 225 -21.24 -34.00 -26.72
N SER A 226 -21.47 -32.70 -26.54
CA SER A 226 -20.80 -31.66 -27.35
C SER A 226 -19.42 -31.23 -26.81
N ALA A 227 -19.04 -31.60 -25.59
CA ALA A 227 -17.74 -31.25 -24.99
C ALA A 227 -16.66 -32.34 -25.18
N ILE A 228 -17.08 -33.58 -25.48
CA ILE A 228 -16.16 -34.72 -25.71
C ILE A 228 -15.76 -34.80 -27.19
N GLU A 229 -16.65 -34.41 -28.12
CA GLU A 229 -16.37 -34.30 -29.56
C GLU A 229 -15.34 -33.18 -29.88
N LEU A 230 -15.36 -32.07 -29.14
CA LEU A 230 -14.43 -30.94 -29.33
C LEU A 230 -13.01 -31.25 -28.81
N ARG A 231 -12.88 -32.04 -27.74
CA ARG A 231 -11.58 -32.54 -27.24
C ARG A 231 -10.97 -33.62 -28.14
N ARG A 232 -11.79 -34.32 -28.93
CA ARG A 232 -11.36 -35.34 -29.90
C ARG A 232 -10.90 -34.77 -31.25
N LYS A 233 -11.29 -33.52 -31.58
CA LYS A 233 -10.88 -32.82 -32.81
C LYS A 233 -9.63 -31.95 -32.65
N LEU A 234 -9.24 -31.58 -31.43
CA LEU A 234 -7.97 -30.90 -31.12
C LEU A 234 -6.78 -31.85 -30.89
N SER A 235 -7.00 -33.16 -30.92
CA SER A 235 -5.97 -34.21 -30.71
C SER A 235 -5.62 -34.98 -32.00
N ARG A 236 -5.97 -34.46 -33.18
CA ARG A 236 -5.66 -35.05 -34.49
C ARG A 236 -5.17 -34.00 -35.49
N SER A 237 -4.00 -33.43 -35.23
CA SER A 237 -3.08 -32.97 -36.27
C SER A 237 -1.68 -32.85 -35.67
N VAL A 238 -0.95 -33.96 -35.63
CA VAL A 238 0.49 -34.07 -35.94
C VAL A 238 0.79 -35.55 -35.77
N GLY A 239 1.12 -36.21 -36.87
CA GLY A 239 1.56 -37.58 -36.88
C GLY A 239 1.83 -38.02 -38.31
N ASP A 240 3.11 -38.01 -38.69
CA ASP A 240 3.74 -39.13 -39.40
C ASP A 240 5.28 -39.03 -39.27
N LYS A 241 5.79 -39.75 -38.26
CA LYS A 241 6.72 -40.92 -38.31
C LYS A 241 8.14 -40.84 -38.95
N PRO A 242 9.05 -41.77 -38.57
CA PRO A 242 10.37 -41.45 -38.01
C PRO A 242 11.54 -41.89 -38.89
N GLU A 243 12.75 -41.41 -38.60
CA GLU A 243 13.99 -42.18 -38.78
C GLU A 243 15.10 -41.67 -37.85
N ASP A 244 15.88 -42.62 -37.35
CA ASP A 244 16.98 -42.50 -36.38
C ASP A 244 18.11 -41.57 -36.86
N LEU A 245 18.78 -40.89 -35.92
CA LEU A 245 20.22 -41.08 -35.63
C LEU A 245 20.72 -40.07 -34.60
N THR A 246 21.42 -40.63 -33.62
CA THR A 246 22.31 -40.04 -32.61
C THR A 246 23.13 -38.83 -33.09
N ASN A 247 23.10 -37.72 -32.33
CA ASN A 247 24.29 -37.01 -31.85
C ASN A 247 23.91 -35.80 -30.98
N GLN A 248 24.51 -35.75 -29.78
CA GLN A 248 24.52 -34.57 -28.92
C GLN A 248 25.46 -33.53 -29.53
N THR A 249 24.94 -32.36 -29.86
CA THR A 249 25.72 -31.13 -30.03
C THR A 249 25.05 -30.03 -29.23
N MET A 250 25.80 -29.46 -28.30
CA MET A 250 25.40 -28.27 -27.54
C MET A 250 25.23 -27.12 -28.52
N GLU A 251 24.04 -26.51 -28.54
CA GLU A 251 23.81 -25.27 -29.29
C GLU A 251 24.47 -24.11 -28.54
N GLU A 252 25.38 -23.42 -29.24
CA GLU A 252 25.91 -22.11 -28.90
C GLU A 252 24.75 -21.12 -28.73
N ILE A 253 24.65 -20.49 -27.55
CA ILE A 253 23.81 -19.30 -27.37
C ILE A 253 24.59 -18.13 -27.95
N VAL A 254 24.34 -17.84 -29.23
CA VAL A 254 24.62 -16.54 -29.84
C VAL A 254 23.62 -15.54 -29.26
N GLU A 255 24.11 -14.44 -28.70
CA GLU A 255 23.26 -13.36 -28.15
C GLU A 255 22.26 -12.87 -29.21
N PRO A 256 20.97 -12.70 -28.87
CA PRO A 256 20.06 -12.04 -29.79
C PRO A 256 20.35 -10.55 -29.84
N GLU A 257 20.45 -10.02 -31.07
CA GLU A 257 20.45 -8.60 -31.40
C GLU A 257 19.37 -7.84 -30.61
N GLU A 258 19.76 -6.68 -30.05
CA GLU A 258 18.96 -5.67 -29.33
C GLU A 258 17.46 -5.97 -29.18
N THR A 259 17.12 -6.90 -28.28
CA THR A 259 15.76 -6.99 -27.75
C THR A 259 15.50 -5.72 -26.96
N ASN A 260 14.43 -5.00 -27.29
CA ASN A 260 13.97 -3.78 -26.64
C ASN A 260 13.85 -3.98 -25.11
N THR A 261 14.94 -3.79 -24.35
CA THR A 261 14.97 -4.10 -22.92
C THR A 261 14.15 -3.04 -22.19
N TYR A 262 13.01 -3.45 -21.61
CA TYR A 262 12.23 -2.61 -20.70
C TYR A 262 13.11 -2.23 -19.51
N THR A 263 13.63 -0.99 -19.50
CA THR A 263 14.35 -0.44 -18.36
C THR A 263 13.36 0.28 -17.44
N LYS A 264 13.60 0.25 -16.11
CA LYS A 264 12.78 0.94 -15.10
C LYS A 264 12.52 2.43 -15.46
N GLN A 265 13.48 3.06 -16.12
CA GLN A 265 13.41 4.47 -16.58
C GLN A 265 12.42 4.70 -17.73
N ASN A 266 12.09 3.65 -18.49
CA ASN A 266 11.16 3.71 -19.61
C ASN A 266 9.72 3.31 -19.23
N CYS A 267 9.49 2.88 -17.98
CA CYS A 267 8.15 2.56 -17.49
C CYS A 267 7.23 3.79 -17.51
N TRP A 268 5.98 3.57 -17.93
CA TRP A 268 4.96 4.62 -18.00
C TRP A 268 4.36 4.91 -16.63
N CYS A 269 4.39 3.92 -15.73
CA CYS A 269 3.78 3.97 -14.41
C CYS A 269 4.80 3.51 -13.37
N VAL A 270 4.76 4.16 -12.20
CA VAL A 270 5.38 3.62 -10.98
C VAL A 270 4.25 3.21 -10.05
N ALA A 271 4.29 1.98 -9.58
CA ALA A 271 3.35 1.42 -8.60
C ALA A 271 4.11 1.05 -7.34
N ALA A 272 3.57 1.41 -6.17
CA ALA A 272 4.13 1.07 -4.89
C ALA A 272 3.18 0.19 -4.08
N ILE A 273 3.77 -0.81 -3.40
CA ILE A 273 3.14 -1.64 -2.39
C ILE A 273 3.89 -1.40 -1.09
N ASP A 274 3.20 -0.76 -0.15
CA ASP A 274 3.65 -0.67 1.22
C ASP A 274 3.08 -1.88 1.96
N PHE A 275 3.87 -2.95 2.02
CA PHE A 275 3.47 -4.21 2.62
C PHE A 275 3.74 -4.17 4.12
N GLY A 276 2.93 -3.49 4.94
CA GLY A 276 3.26 -3.27 6.34
C GLY A 276 2.96 -4.47 7.27
N SER A 277 3.55 -4.46 8.47
CA SER A 277 3.31 -5.52 9.47
C SER A 277 1.92 -5.50 10.07
N SER A 278 1.31 -4.33 10.20
CA SER A 278 -0.07 -4.16 10.69
C SER A 278 -1.03 -3.87 9.55
N ASP A 279 -0.65 -2.94 8.67
CA ASP A 279 -1.49 -2.44 7.59
C ASP A 279 -0.67 -2.32 6.30
N SER A 280 -1.27 -2.73 5.19
CA SER A 280 -0.72 -2.60 3.85
C SER A 280 -1.51 -1.60 3.02
N GLY A 281 -0.83 -0.95 2.08
CA GLY A 281 -1.46 -0.05 1.12
C GLY A 281 -0.78 -0.08 -0.23
N CYS A 282 -1.47 0.43 -1.24
CA CYS A 282 -0.91 0.56 -2.57
C CYS A 282 -1.27 1.89 -3.23
N ALA A 283 -0.38 2.35 -4.07
CA ALA A 283 -0.52 3.60 -4.80
C ALA A 283 0.23 3.51 -6.13
N PHE A 284 -0.13 4.36 -7.07
CA PHE A 284 0.58 4.50 -8.33
C PHE A 284 0.54 5.94 -8.83
N SER A 285 1.44 6.27 -9.74
CA SER A 285 1.38 7.52 -10.49
C SER A 285 1.97 7.30 -11.88
N MET A 286 1.32 7.88 -12.89
CA MET A 286 1.87 7.87 -14.25
C MET A 286 3.06 8.82 -14.32
N ARG A 287 4.06 8.48 -15.14
CA ARG A 287 5.23 9.33 -15.37
C ARG A 287 4.83 10.70 -15.95
N SER A 288 3.73 10.77 -16.70
CA SER A 288 3.13 12.03 -17.15
C SER A 288 2.58 12.87 -16.00
N ASP A 289 1.89 12.24 -15.05
CA ASP A 289 1.30 12.92 -13.89
C ASP A 289 2.38 13.42 -12.94
N TYR A 290 3.39 12.59 -12.68
CA TYR A 290 4.55 12.97 -11.88
C TYR A 290 5.29 14.19 -12.45
N LYS A 291 5.50 14.24 -13.78
CA LYS A 291 6.14 15.39 -14.45
C LYS A 291 5.34 16.68 -14.31
N LEU A 292 4.01 16.60 -14.19
CA LEU A 292 3.13 17.75 -13.99
C LEU A 292 3.09 18.17 -12.51
N ASN A 293 2.93 17.19 -11.63
CA ASN A 293 2.90 17.37 -10.18
C ASN A 293 3.33 16.07 -9.48
N PRO A 294 4.53 16.03 -8.87
CA PRO A 294 5.04 14.86 -8.14
C PRO A 294 4.13 14.35 -7.02
N LEU A 295 3.28 15.22 -6.47
CA LEU A 295 2.33 14.87 -5.41
C LEU A 295 1.02 14.26 -5.93
N ASN A 296 0.82 14.21 -7.26
CA ASN A 296 -0.34 13.57 -7.87
C ASN A 296 -0.17 12.04 -7.86
N ILE A 297 -0.52 11.44 -6.72
CA ILE A 297 -0.39 10.01 -6.46
C ILE A 297 -1.78 9.42 -6.28
N HIS A 298 -2.13 8.47 -7.15
CA HIS A 298 -3.38 7.72 -7.08
C HIS A 298 -3.26 6.61 -6.04
N ARG A 299 -4.17 6.60 -5.07
CA ARG A 299 -4.27 5.53 -4.08
C ARG A 299 -5.36 4.57 -4.48
N GLU A 300 -5.09 3.29 -4.32
CA GLU A 300 -6.08 2.24 -4.59
C GLU A 300 -6.50 1.56 -3.27
N PRO A 301 -7.79 1.61 -2.90
CA PRO A 301 -8.30 0.88 -1.74
C PRO A 301 -8.22 -0.63 -1.94
N LEU A 302 -7.66 -1.35 -0.96
CA LEU A 302 -7.54 -2.82 -1.05
C LEU A 302 -8.84 -3.57 -0.72
N ASP A 303 -9.75 -2.94 0.03
CA ASP A 303 -10.97 -3.60 0.54
C ASP A 303 -12.25 -3.27 -0.25
N GLY A 304 -12.17 -2.50 -1.36
CA GLY A 304 -13.29 -2.12 -2.23
C GLY A 304 -14.39 -1.23 -1.61
N LYS A 305 -14.60 -1.29 -0.30
CA LYS A 305 -15.59 -0.53 0.51
C LYS A 305 -14.95 0.57 1.37
N GLY A 306 -13.62 0.64 1.42
CA GLY A 306 -12.86 1.61 2.20
C GLY A 306 -12.70 2.95 1.49
N SER A 307 -12.76 4.04 2.25
CA SER A 307 -12.24 5.33 1.78
C SER A 307 -10.74 5.16 1.50
N ALA A 308 -10.26 5.63 0.33
CA ALA A 308 -8.83 5.62 -0.05
C ALA A 308 -7.91 6.36 0.95
N THR A 309 -8.48 6.92 2.02
CA THR A 309 -7.81 7.66 3.08
C THR A 309 -6.93 6.82 4.01
N ARG A 310 -7.16 5.49 4.13
CA ARG A 310 -6.40 4.63 5.06
C ARG A 310 -5.86 3.37 4.37
N LYS A 311 -4.79 2.82 4.93
CA LYS A 311 -4.30 1.47 4.62
C LYS A 311 -5.27 0.41 5.14
N SER A 312 -5.18 -0.79 4.56
CA SER A 312 -5.96 -1.96 4.95
C SER A 312 -5.14 -2.85 5.86
N PRO A 313 -5.72 -3.52 6.86
CA PRO A 313 -4.95 -4.39 7.74
C PRO A 313 -4.28 -5.52 6.95
N THR A 314 -3.07 -5.92 7.31
CA THR A 314 -2.34 -7.03 6.67
C THR A 314 -2.86 -8.36 7.20
N ILE A 315 -4.01 -8.76 6.66
CA ILE A 315 -4.75 -9.97 6.99
C ILE A 315 -5.04 -10.71 5.69
N VAL A 316 -4.88 -12.02 5.69
CA VAL A 316 -5.28 -12.86 4.55
C VAL A 316 -6.06 -14.06 5.04
N LEU A 317 -7.12 -14.36 4.31
CA LEU A 317 -7.99 -15.51 4.51
C LEU A 317 -7.78 -16.46 3.33
N MET A 318 -7.46 -17.72 3.63
CA MET A 318 -7.38 -18.80 2.66
C MET A 318 -8.49 -19.80 2.92
N ASN A 319 -9.06 -20.35 1.85
CA ASN A 319 -10.06 -21.41 1.95
C ASN A 319 -9.43 -22.73 2.46
N PRO A 320 -10.24 -23.76 2.78
CA PRO A 320 -9.73 -25.04 3.25
C PRO A 320 -8.79 -25.75 2.26
N ALA A 321 -8.85 -25.42 0.96
CA ALA A 321 -7.94 -25.92 -0.06
C ALA A 321 -6.62 -25.15 -0.13
N GLY A 322 -6.38 -24.18 0.76
CA GLY A 322 -5.18 -23.35 0.79
C GLY A 322 -5.13 -22.29 -0.32
N GLN A 323 -6.28 -21.92 -0.89
CA GLN A 323 -6.37 -20.91 -1.95
C GLN A 323 -6.79 -19.55 -1.38
N PHE A 324 -6.28 -18.47 -1.97
CA PHE A 324 -6.66 -17.11 -1.60
C PHE A 324 -8.17 -16.90 -1.67
N ALA A 325 -8.75 -16.38 -0.59
CA ALA A 325 -10.17 -16.04 -0.52
C ALA A 325 -10.39 -14.54 -0.37
N ALA A 326 -9.69 -13.90 0.56
CA ALA A 326 -9.81 -12.47 0.80
C ALA A 326 -8.55 -11.89 1.45
N PHE A 327 -8.41 -10.57 1.34
CA PHE A 327 -7.38 -9.78 1.99
C PHE A 327 -8.01 -8.67 2.84
N GLY A 328 -7.27 -8.18 3.83
CA GLY A 328 -7.60 -6.98 4.58
C GLY A 328 -8.87 -7.07 5.40
N GLU A 329 -9.65 -5.99 5.38
CA GLU A 329 -10.88 -5.90 6.16
C GLU A 329 -11.93 -6.90 5.63
N MET A 330 -11.89 -7.23 4.34
CA MET A 330 -12.74 -8.27 3.77
C MET A 330 -12.40 -9.65 4.33
N ALA A 331 -11.11 -9.97 4.52
CA ALA A 331 -10.69 -11.23 5.13
C ALA A 331 -11.21 -11.36 6.56
N ARG A 332 -11.11 -10.29 7.36
CA ARG A 332 -11.66 -10.23 8.71
C ARG A 332 -13.18 -10.44 8.72
N GLN A 333 -13.91 -9.70 7.89
CA GLN A 333 -15.38 -9.78 7.83
C GLN A 333 -15.85 -11.17 7.41
N GLN A 334 -15.25 -11.77 6.39
CA GLN A 334 -15.61 -13.12 5.94
C GLN A 334 -15.33 -14.16 7.02
N TYR A 335 -14.19 -14.08 7.71
CA TYR A 335 -13.89 -15.02 8.79
C TYR A 335 -14.82 -14.84 10.01
N GLU A 336 -15.25 -13.61 10.31
CA GLU A 336 -16.28 -13.33 11.33
C GLU A 336 -17.65 -13.89 10.93
N GLU A 337 -18.03 -13.78 9.66
CA GLU A 337 -19.27 -14.36 9.14
C GLU A 337 -19.25 -15.88 9.22
N LEU A 338 -18.13 -16.53 8.85
CA LEU A 338 -17.92 -17.97 9.00
C LEU A 338 -18.03 -18.41 10.46
N ALA A 339 -17.40 -17.66 11.39
CA ALA A 339 -17.46 -17.96 12.83
C ALA A 339 -18.87 -17.83 13.44
N ASN A 340 -19.77 -17.13 12.77
CA ASN A 340 -21.15 -16.91 13.24
C ASN A 340 -22.18 -17.80 12.51
N ASP A 341 -21.80 -18.55 11.47
CA ASP A 341 -22.70 -19.50 10.78
C ASP A 341 -22.49 -20.92 11.33
N GLU A 342 -23.48 -21.43 12.07
CA GLU A 342 -23.43 -22.77 12.67
C GLU A 342 -23.29 -23.93 11.65
N ARG A 343 -23.46 -23.66 10.35
CA ARG A 343 -23.32 -24.66 9.28
C ARG A 343 -21.91 -24.74 8.70
N GLU A 344 -21.10 -23.73 8.94
CA GLU A 344 -19.72 -23.64 8.49
C GLU A 344 -18.77 -23.92 9.66
N ASN A 345 -17.57 -24.40 9.36
CA ASN A 345 -16.51 -24.56 10.36
C ASN A 345 -15.38 -23.61 9.99
N GLU A 346 -15.33 -22.44 10.63
CA GLU A 346 -14.31 -21.42 10.40
C GLU A 346 -12.90 -21.98 10.64
N ASN A 347 -12.76 -22.98 11.53
CA ASN A 347 -11.47 -23.61 11.83
C ASN A 347 -10.87 -24.38 10.65
N GLU A 348 -11.64 -24.64 9.58
CA GLU A 348 -11.13 -25.21 8.33
C GLU A 348 -10.47 -24.15 7.43
N TRP A 349 -10.74 -22.86 7.65
CA TRP A 349 -10.22 -21.73 6.87
C TRP A 349 -8.99 -21.12 7.52
N PHE A 350 -7.94 -20.82 6.74
CA PHE A 350 -6.70 -20.29 7.30
C PHE A 350 -6.77 -18.77 7.42
N TYR A 351 -6.63 -18.27 8.64
CA TYR A 351 -6.62 -16.84 8.93
C TYR A 351 -5.25 -16.39 9.43
N PHE A 352 -4.53 -15.63 8.61
CA PHE A 352 -3.22 -15.08 8.96
C PHE A 352 -3.29 -13.58 9.19
N SER A 353 -2.66 -13.10 10.26
CA SER A 353 -2.50 -11.67 10.55
C SER A 353 -1.13 -11.40 11.17
N ARG A 354 -0.58 -10.20 10.96
CA ARG A 354 0.72 -9.76 11.53
C ARG A 354 1.90 -10.69 11.23
N PHE A 355 1.81 -11.50 10.17
CA PHE A 355 2.78 -12.53 9.84
C PHE A 355 4.09 -11.97 9.28
N LYS A 356 4.11 -10.73 8.74
CA LYS A 356 5.34 -10.03 8.30
C LYS A 356 6.43 -10.01 9.38
N MET A 357 6.04 -9.93 10.66
CA MET A 357 6.99 -9.90 11.78
C MET A 357 7.83 -11.17 11.93
N GLN A 358 7.42 -12.28 11.33
CA GLN A 358 8.20 -13.52 11.35
C GLN A 358 9.50 -13.38 10.56
N LEU A 359 9.54 -12.52 9.53
CA LEU A 359 10.76 -12.20 8.77
C LEU A 359 11.77 -11.35 9.56
N TYR A 360 11.38 -10.79 10.71
CA TYR A 360 12.29 -10.10 11.62
C TYR A 360 12.68 -10.96 12.82
N THR A 361 11.75 -11.77 13.34
CA THR A 361 11.93 -12.48 14.61
C THR A 361 12.51 -13.88 14.48
N LYS A 362 12.33 -14.54 13.33
CA LYS A 362 12.87 -15.89 13.09
C LYS A 362 14.35 -15.80 12.69
N LYS A 363 15.20 -16.54 13.40
CA LYS A 363 16.60 -16.77 12.98
C LYS A 363 16.61 -17.82 11.87
N GLY A 364 17.37 -17.59 10.80
CA GLY A 364 17.45 -18.49 9.66
C GLY A 364 16.15 -18.49 8.85
N ILE A 365 15.99 -17.49 7.98
CA ILE A 365 14.89 -17.44 7.01
C ILE A 365 15.29 -18.35 5.85
N ASP A 366 14.46 -19.35 5.59
CA ASP A 366 14.66 -20.35 4.56
C ASP A 366 13.42 -20.42 3.63
N LYS A 367 13.57 -21.09 2.49
CA LYS A 367 12.51 -21.19 1.46
C LYS A 367 11.30 -22.04 1.89
N ASP A 368 11.47 -22.90 2.88
CA ASP A 368 10.46 -23.80 3.42
C ASP A 368 9.81 -23.29 4.71
N MET A 369 10.08 -22.03 5.06
CA MET A 369 9.51 -21.38 6.23
C MET A 369 7.97 -21.51 6.25
N MET A 370 7.45 -22.07 7.33
CA MET A 370 6.01 -22.19 7.60
C MET A 370 5.53 -21.06 8.52
N LEU A 371 4.29 -20.61 8.30
CA LEU A 371 3.57 -19.68 9.17
C LEU A 371 2.36 -20.36 9.79
N GLN A 372 2.08 -20.02 11.04
CA GLN A 372 0.89 -20.48 11.76
C GLN A 372 -0.28 -19.51 11.61
N ASP A 373 -1.47 -20.04 11.32
CA ASP A 373 -2.73 -19.31 11.33
C ASP A 373 -3.22 -19.08 12.77
N ILE A 374 -4.36 -18.39 12.94
CA ILE A 374 -4.95 -18.10 14.25
C ILE A 374 -5.27 -19.37 15.08
N ASN A 375 -5.41 -20.52 14.42
CA ASN A 375 -5.73 -21.82 15.01
C ASN A 375 -4.47 -22.72 15.16
N GLY A 376 -3.29 -22.21 14.80
CA GLY A 376 -2.01 -22.92 14.90
C GLY A 376 -1.70 -23.87 13.73
N ARG A 377 -2.49 -23.85 12.65
CA ARG A 377 -2.21 -24.64 11.44
C ARG A 377 -1.18 -23.97 10.56
N GLU A 378 -0.39 -24.76 9.87
CA GLU A 378 0.77 -24.27 9.14
C GLU A 378 0.57 -24.22 7.62
N MET A 379 1.11 -23.19 7.00
CA MET A 379 1.18 -23.04 5.55
C MET A 379 2.50 -22.35 5.15
N LYS A 380 3.02 -22.65 3.96
CA LYS A 380 4.27 -22.06 3.49
C LYS A 380 4.17 -20.53 3.44
N ALA A 381 5.14 -19.87 4.04
CA ALA A 381 5.22 -18.42 4.08
C ALA A 381 5.26 -17.84 2.66
N SER A 382 6.03 -18.44 1.76
CA SER A 382 6.16 -17.95 0.38
C SER A 382 4.82 -17.91 -0.37
N ASP A 383 3.91 -18.88 -0.13
CA ASP A 383 2.56 -18.88 -0.71
C ASP A 383 1.70 -17.74 -0.15
N ILE A 384 1.75 -17.53 1.17
CA ILE A 384 0.99 -16.48 1.86
C ILE A 384 1.43 -15.09 1.37
N PHE A 385 2.73 -14.80 1.33
CA PHE A 385 3.22 -13.51 0.88
C PHE A 385 2.97 -13.29 -0.62
N ALA A 386 3.23 -14.30 -1.46
CA ALA A 386 3.01 -14.19 -2.90
C ALA A 386 1.54 -13.91 -3.24
N CYS A 387 0.59 -14.62 -2.61
CA CYS A 387 -0.83 -14.39 -2.89
C CYS A 387 -1.30 -12.98 -2.46
N CYS A 388 -0.76 -12.45 -1.35
CA CYS A 388 -1.05 -11.09 -0.92
C CYS A 388 -0.49 -10.05 -1.88
N ILE A 389 0.77 -10.23 -2.33
CA ILE A 389 1.41 -9.33 -3.30
C ILE A 389 0.66 -9.39 -4.63
N GLU A 390 0.29 -10.59 -5.10
CA GLU A 390 -0.47 -10.78 -6.34
C GLU A 390 -1.84 -10.09 -6.28
N TYR A 391 -2.57 -10.24 -5.17
CA TYR A 391 -3.85 -9.55 -4.97
C TYR A 391 -3.69 -8.02 -5.08
N ILE A 392 -2.70 -7.46 -4.37
CA ILE A 392 -2.43 -6.01 -4.37
C ILE A 392 -1.98 -5.55 -5.77
N LYS A 393 -1.07 -6.29 -6.40
CA LYS A 393 -0.56 -6.05 -7.76
C LYS A 393 -1.73 -5.93 -8.73
N ASN A 394 -2.64 -6.90 -8.72
CA ASN A 394 -3.79 -6.96 -9.62
C ASN A 394 -4.75 -5.79 -9.40
N LYS A 395 -4.96 -5.35 -8.14
CA LYS A 395 -5.77 -4.16 -7.84
C LYS A 395 -5.18 -2.90 -8.47
N VAL A 396 -3.88 -2.68 -8.28
CA VAL A 396 -3.19 -1.53 -8.86
C VAL A 396 -3.19 -1.61 -10.39
N PHE A 397 -2.90 -2.77 -10.96
CA PHE A 397 -2.86 -2.98 -12.41
C PHE A 397 -4.20 -2.61 -13.07
N VAL A 398 -5.31 -3.15 -12.56
CA VAL A 398 -6.66 -2.84 -13.08
C VAL A 398 -6.95 -1.34 -13.04
N ARG A 399 -6.53 -0.65 -11.97
CA ARG A 399 -6.75 0.79 -11.85
C ARG A 399 -5.86 1.62 -12.78
N ALA A 400 -4.60 1.23 -12.93
CA ALA A 400 -3.62 1.88 -13.79
C ALA A 400 -3.96 1.68 -15.29
N GLU A 401 -4.34 0.47 -15.68
CA GLU A 401 -4.80 0.15 -17.05
C GLU A 401 -6.06 0.95 -17.41
N ALA A 402 -6.98 1.14 -16.47
CA ALA A 402 -8.15 1.98 -16.68
C ALA A 402 -7.82 3.48 -16.87
N ALA A 403 -6.63 3.93 -16.43
CA ALA A 403 -6.17 5.30 -16.60
C ALA A 403 -5.42 5.52 -17.93
N VAL A 404 -4.72 4.50 -18.45
CA VAL A 404 -3.92 4.59 -19.68
C VAL A 404 -4.14 3.37 -20.57
N ARG A 405 -4.64 3.62 -21.79
CA ARG A 405 -4.90 2.58 -22.79
C ARG A 405 -3.59 1.91 -23.24
N GLY A 406 -3.58 0.58 -23.29
CA GLY A 406 -2.44 -0.20 -23.80
C GLY A 406 -1.34 -0.44 -22.77
N LEU A 407 -1.55 -0.04 -21.51
CA LEU A 407 -0.65 -0.35 -20.42
C LEU A 407 -0.63 -1.87 -20.16
N THR A 408 0.56 -2.42 -20.02
CA THR A 408 0.81 -3.84 -19.67
C THR A 408 1.69 -3.89 -18.41
N GLU A 409 1.83 -5.06 -17.79
CA GLU A 409 2.66 -5.19 -16.58
C GLU A 409 4.13 -4.77 -16.81
N GLU A 410 4.63 -4.91 -18.05
CA GLU A 410 5.99 -4.52 -18.45
C GLU A 410 6.20 -3.00 -18.47
N HIS A 411 5.13 -2.21 -18.46
CA HIS A 411 5.17 -0.75 -18.40
C HIS A 411 5.13 -0.20 -16.96
N ILE A 412 5.10 -1.07 -15.95
CA ILE A 412 5.03 -0.69 -14.55
C ILE A 412 6.35 -1.00 -13.83
N HIS A 413 6.96 0.01 -13.23
CA HIS A 413 8.01 -0.16 -12.23
C HIS A 413 7.37 -0.37 -10.86
N TRP A 414 7.58 -1.55 -10.28
CA TRP A 414 7.07 -1.94 -8.97
C TRP A 414 8.05 -1.60 -7.85
N MET A 415 7.54 -0.88 -6.86
CA MET A 415 8.25 -0.52 -5.63
C MET A 415 7.62 -1.28 -4.47
N ILE A 416 8.36 -2.12 -3.76
CA ILE A 416 7.86 -2.80 -2.55
C ILE A 416 8.67 -2.34 -1.35
N THR A 417 8.01 -1.82 -0.32
CA THR A 417 8.71 -1.28 0.85
C THR A 417 9.06 -2.37 1.87
N VAL A 418 10.26 -2.25 2.44
CA VAL A 418 10.79 -3.15 3.46
C VAL A 418 11.47 -2.36 4.59
N PRO A 419 11.44 -2.84 5.85
CA PRO A 419 12.11 -2.18 6.96
C PRO A 419 13.63 -2.07 6.72
N ALA A 420 14.23 -0.96 7.14
CA ALA A 420 15.67 -0.73 6.98
C ALA A 420 16.51 -1.65 7.89
N ILE A 421 15.96 -2.12 9.00
CA ILE A 421 16.65 -3.02 9.94
C ILE A 421 16.63 -4.49 9.52
N TRP A 422 15.93 -4.86 8.45
CA TRP A 422 15.90 -6.25 7.99
C TRP A 422 17.27 -6.73 7.51
N ASN A 423 17.55 -8.01 7.68
CA ASN A 423 18.74 -8.63 7.11
C ASN A 423 18.54 -8.97 5.62
N GLU A 424 19.61 -9.45 4.99
CA GLU A 424 19.67 -9.75 3.58
C GLU A 424 18.72 -10.91 3.21
N SER A 425 18.61 -11.95 4.03
CA SER A 425 17.68 -13.07 3.83
C SER A 425 16.21 -12.64 3.82
N ALA A 426 15.80 -11.74 4.72
CA ALA A 426 14.43 -11.22 4.76
C ALA A 426 14.07 -10.40 3.50
N ARG A 427 15.03 -9.61 2.99
CA ARG A 427 14.86 -8.87 1.74
C ARG A 427 14.77 -9.81 0.53
N GLN A 428 15.65 -10.80 0.46
CA GLN A 428 15.60 -11.82 -0.58
C GLN A 428 14.27 -12.58 -0.57
N PHE A 429 13.76 -12.95 0.62
CA PHE A 429 12.46 -13.59 0.75
C PHE A 429 11.33 -12.75 0.16
N MET A 430 11.28 -11.44 0.45
CA MET A 430 10.26 -10.57 -0.14
C MET A 430 10.37 -10.47 -1.66
N ARG A 431 11.59 -10.45 -2.20
CA ARG A 431 11.81 -10.44 -3.65
C ARG A 431 11.32 -11.74 -4.30
N GLU A 432 11.62 -12.88 -3.70
CA GLU A 432 11.15 -14.18 -4.19
C GLU A 432 9.63 -14.30 -4.11
N ALA A 433 9.01 -13.81 -3.02
CA ALA A 433 7.56 -13.75 -2.91
C ALA A 433 6.93 -12.84 -3.98
N ALA A 434 7.53 -11.68 -4.27
CA ALA A 434 7.08 -10.79 -5.34
C ALA A 434 7.25 -11.40 -6.74
N THR A 435 8.35 -12.11 -6.97
CA THR A 435 8.59 -12.84 -8.22
C THR A 435 7.55 -13.95 -8.40
N LYS A 436 7.27 -14.69 -7.33
CA LYS A 436 6.23 -15.73 -7.30
C LYS A 436 4.82 -15.17 -7.53
N ALA A 437 4.58 -13.91 -7.16
CA ALA A 437 3.36 -13.16 -7.47
C ALA A 437 3.31 -12.64 -8.94
N GLY A 438 4.30 -12.99 -9.76
CA GLY A 438 4.38 -12.62 -11.18
C GLY A 438 4.93 -11.22 -11.45
N ILE A 439 5.59 -10.57 -10.48
CA ILE A 439 6.29 -9.31 -10.76
C ILE A 439 7.65 -9.63 -11.38
N ASN A 440 7.93 -9.05 -12.55
CA ASN A 440 9.24 -9.17 -13.20
C ASN A 440 10.34 -8.55 -12.32
N GLN A 441 11.39 -9.32 -12.02
CA GLN A 441 12.51 -8.88 -11.18
C GLN A 441 13.22 -7.63 -11.71
N GLU A 442 13.33 -7.48 -13.03
CA GLU A 442 14.00 -6.33 -13.66
C GLU A 442 13.17 -5.04 -13.49
N LEU A 443 11.87 -5.17 -13.21
CA LEU A 443 10.95 -4.08 -12.95
C LEU A 443 10.61 -3.93 -11.46
N LEU A 444 11.30 -4.64 -10.57
CA LEU A 444 11.08 -4.63 -9.13
C LEU A 444 12.22 -3.96 -8.38
N THR A 445 11.90 -2.96 -7.58
CA THR A 445 12.80 -2.35 -6.59
C THR A 445 12.25 -2.57 -5.19
N LEU A 446 13.08 -3.14 -4.31
CA LEU A 446 12.82 -3.10 -2.87
C LEU A 446 13.32 -1.77 -2.32
N VAL A 447 12.45 -1.08 -1.59
CA VAL A 447 12.70 0.27 -1.06
C VAL A 447 12.74 0.22 0.45
N LEU A 448 13.73 0.86 1.07
CA LEU A 448 13.75 1.00 2.52
C LEU A 448 12.67 2.00 2.96
N GLU A 449 11.80 1.57 3.87
CA GLU A 449 10.67 2.36 4.39
C GLU A 449 11.08 3.79 4.83
N PRO A 450 12.12 4.00 5.67
CA PRO A 450 12.53 5.34 6.08
C PRO A 450 13.14 6.20 4.95
N GLU A 451 13.75 5.61 3.92
CA GLU A 451 14.28 6.35 2.78
C GLU A 451 13.16 6.86 1.87
N ALA A 452 12.15 6.01 1.61
CA ALA A 452 10.94 6.44 0.91
C ALA A 452 10.31 7.62 1.63
N ALA A 453 10.19 7.53 2.96
CA ALA A 453 9.65 8.60 3.77
C ALA A 453 10.47 9.90 3.66
N ALA A 454 11.80 9.81 3.74
CA ALA A 454 12.69 10.96 3.60
C ALA A 454 12.50 11.67 2.25
N VAL A 455 12.41 10.90 1.16
CA VAL A 455 12.18 11.43 -0.20
C VAL A 455 10.84 12.16 -0.26
N PHE A 456 9.76 11.57 0.24
CA PHE A 456 8.45 12.23 0.22
C PHE A 456 8.45 13.55 1.01
N CYS A 457 9.08 13.56 2.18
CA CYS A 457 9.11 14.73 3.05
C CYS A 457 9.79 15.95 2.41
N LYS A 458 10.65 15.77 1.40
CA LYS A 458 11.21 16.88 0.61
C LYS A 458 10.18 17.62 -0.23
N TYR A 459 9.10 16.95 -0.65
CA TYR A 459 8.09 17.51 -1.55
C TYR A 459 6.89 18.13 -0.85
N VAL A 460 6.73 17.89 0.46
CA VAL A 460 5.61 18.40 1.22
C VAL A 460 6.06 19.49 2.17
N GLU A 461 5.25 20.54 2.31
CA GLU A 461 5.36 21.44 3.45
C GLU A 461 5.08 20.63 4.71
N VAL A 462 6.16 20.32 5.43
CA VAL A 462 6.03 19.59 6.69
C VAL A 462 5.51 20.55 7.74
N GLU A 463 4.61 20.07 8.61
CA GLU A 463 3.96 20.91 9.63
C GLU A 463 5.01 21.72 10.41
N LYS A 464 4.68 23.00 10.70
CA LYS A 464 5.47 23.83 11.62
C LYS A 464 5.80 22.99 12.86
N SER A 465 7.05 23.06 13.31
CA SER A 465 7.61 22.20 14.35
C SER A 465 6.59 21.98 15.45
N VAL A 466 6.41 20.74 15.89
CA VAL A 466 5.46 20.45 16.95
C VAL A 466 5.89 21.06 18.29
N THR A 467 7.06 21.71 18.33
CA THR A 467 7.56 22.56 19.43
C THR A 467 7.08 24.02 19.36
N GLY A 468 6.27 24.41 18.37
CA GLY A 468 5.75 25.77 18.20
C GLY A 468 6.72 26.76 17.55
N LYS A 469 7.89 26.30 17.11
CA LYS A 469 8.80 27.06 16.23
C LYS A 469 8.35 26.92 14.77
N GLU A 470 8.57 27.93 13.94
CA GLU A 470 8.44 27.73 12.49
C GLU A 470 9.43 26.63 12.10
N ALA A 471 8.93 25.49 11.61
CA ALA A 471 9.81 24.51 10.99
C ALA A 471 10.35 25.19 9.73
N ASN A 472 11.56 25.72 9.84
CA ASN A 472 12.23 26.28 8.68
C ASN A 472 12.33 25.16 7.63
N LEU A 473 12.05 25.47 6.37
CA LEU A 473 12.35 24.69 5.16
C LEU A 473 13.85 24.32 5.01
N GLU A 474 14.64 24.48 6.08
CA GLU A 474 16.08 24.27 6.17
C GLU A 474 16.48 22.81 6.40
N VAL A 475 15.56 21.96 6.88
CA VAL A 475 15.85 20.53 7.12
C VAL A 475 16.31 19.82 5.85
N PHE A 476 15.83 20.26 4.69
CA PHE A 476 16.20 19.68 3.39
C PHE A 476 17.15 20.54 2.54
N LYS A 477 17.80 21.54 3.14
CA LYS A 477 18.90 22.27 2.48
C LYS A 477 20.17 21.43 2.46
N SER A 478 21.03 21.66 1.47
CA SER A 478 22.36 21.04 1.38
C SER A 478 23.13 21.17 2.70
N GLY A 479 23.77 20.07 3.12
CA GLY A 479 24.52 19.92 4.36
C GLY A 479 23.66 19.73 5.61
N SER A 480 22.33 19.80 5.52
CA SER A 480 21.46 19.53 6.66
C SER A 480 21.39 18.05 6.97
N GLN A 481 21.47 17.74 8.27
CA GLN A 481 21.39 16.38 8.80
C GLN A 481 20.11 16.20 9.64
N PHE A 482 19.44 15.08 9.43
CA PHE A 482 18.18 14.75 10.11
C PHE A 482 18.03 13.24 10.31
N LEU A 483 17.23 12.85 11.30
CA LEU A 483 16.81 11.46 11.47
C LEU A 483 15.42 11.27 10.87
N VAL A 484 15.23 10.14 10.21
CA VAL A 484 13.89 9.58 10.00
C VAL A 484 13.64 8.54 11.07
N VAL A 485 12.51 8.68 11.77
CA VAL A 485 12.05 7.75 12.79
C VAL A 485 10.74 7.16 12.28
N ASP A 486 10.84 6.04 11.56
CA ASP A 486 9.68 5.31 11.08
C ASP A 486 9.09 4.47 12.20
N LEU A 487 7.98 4.95 12.72
CA LEU A 487 7.22 4.39 13.82
C LEU A 487 6.13 3.49 13.23
N GLY A 488 6.54 2.31 12.79
CA GLY A 488 5.66 1.32 12.19
C GLY A 488 4.76 0.59 13.20
N GLY A 489 3.90 -0.28 12.67
CA GLY A 489 3.07 -1.16 13.48
C GLY A 489 3.89 -2.28 14.14
N GLY A 490 4.85 -2.86 13.42
CA GLY A 490 5.67 -3.97 13.89
C GLY A 490 7.04 -3.55 14.42
N THR A 491 7.76 -2.75 13.63
CA THR A 491 9.11 -2.27 13.90
C THR A 491 9.13 -0.76 14.07
N VAL A 492 10.20 -0.27 14.68
CA VAL A 492 10.64 1.12 14.60
C VAL A 492 11.98 1.11 13.90
N ASP A 493 12.11 1.88 12.83
CA ASP A 493 13.30 1.97 11.99
C ASP A 493 13.83 3.41 12.01
N ILE A 494 15.13 3.56 12.26
CA ILE A 494 15.80 4.85 12.41
C ILE A 494 16.98 4.93 11.44
N THR A 495 16.98 5.95 10.60
CA THR A 495 18.08 6.27 9.68
C THR A 495 18.53 7.71 9.86
N CYS A 496 19.83 7.96 9.82
CA CYS A 496 20.41 9.30 9.86
C CYS A 496 20.87 9.70 8.46
N ASN A 497 20.35 10.82 7.96
CA ASN A 497 20.56 11.25 6.59
C ASN A 497 21.14 12.65 6.53
N GLU A 498 21.99 12.88 5.53
CA GLU A 498 22.45 14.19 5.09
C GLU A 498 21.91 14.50 3.69
N VAL A 499 21.55 15.76 3.46
CA VAL A 499 21.26 16.27 2.11
C VAL A 499 22.55 16.73 1.46
N THR A 500 22.93 16.11 0.35
CA THR A 500 24.11 16.48 -0.45
C THR A 500 23.92 17.81 -1.19
N GLU A 501 25.00 18.35 -1.77
CA GLU A 501 24.98 19.58 -2.59
C GLU A 501 24.02 19.50 -3.79
N THR A 502 23.85 18.29 -4.35
CA THR A 502 22.93 18.02 -5.47
C THR A 502 21.49 17.76 -5.00
N GLY A 503 21.22 17.84 -3.69
CA GLY A 503 19.91 17.59 -3.11
C GLY A 503 19.55 16.12 -2.91
N GLN A 504 20.46 15.18 -3.22
CA GLN A 504 20.28 13.73 -2.97
C GLN A 504 20.52 13.40 -1.49
N LEU A 505 20.00 12.26 -1.02
CA LEU A 505 20.21 11.80 0.36
C LEU A 505 21.38 10.83 0.47
N GLN A 506 22.15 10.97 1.54
CA GLN A 506 23.20 10.04 1.93
C GLN A 506 22.98 9.59 3.38
N GLU A 507 23.06 8.28 3.64
CA GLU A 507 23.09 7.78 5.02
C GLU A 507 24.46 8.11 5.65
N ILE A 508 24.44 8.69 6.84
CA ILE A 508 25.65 9.08 7.59
C ILE A 508 25.84 8.27 8.88
N TYR A 509 24.83 7.51 9.28
CA TYR A 509 24.91 6.55 10.38
C TYR A 509 23.98 5.37 10.07
N HIS A 510 24.47 4.15 10.27
CA HIS A 510 23.79 2.93 9.86
C HIS A 510 22.37 2.83 10.44
N ALA A 511 21.44 2.37 9.60
CA ALA A 511 20.08 2.06 10.00
C ALA A 511 20.02 1.16 11.24
N SER A 512 19.16 1.51 12.19
CA SER A 512 19.00 0.78 13.44
C SER A 512 17.55 0.87 13.94
N GLY A 513 17.18 0.06 14.93
CA GLY A 513 15.80 0.01 15.39
C GLY A 513 15.44 -1.26 16.15
N GLY A 514 14.14 -1.56 16.24
CA GLY A 514 13.68 -2.75 16.95
C GLY A 514 12.17 -2.96 16.93
N PRO A 515 11.67 -4.04 17.57
CA PRO A 515 10.25 -4.43 17.55
C PRO A 515 9.41 -3.63 18.56
N TRP A 516 9.53 -2.29 18.53
CA TRP A 516 8.89 -1.36 19.47
C TRP A 516 7.68 -0.64 18.88
N GLY A 517 7.13 -1.18 17.78
CA GLY A 517 6.01 -0.59 17.07
C GLY A 517 4.67 -0.72 17.80
N GLY A 518 3.63 -0.15 17.19
CA GLY A 518 2.27 -0.09 17.76
C GLY A 518 1.63 -1.44 18.11
N ASN A 519 2.10 -2.56 17.55
CA ASN A 519 1.63 -3.91 17.86
C ASN A 519 2.03 -4.37 19.26
N MET A 520 3.16 -3.90 19.78
CA MET A 520 3.54 -4.19 21.17
C MET A 520 2.52 -3.60 22.14
N ILE A 521 2.02 -2.40 21.85
CA ILE A 521 0.98 -1.74 22.63
C ILE A 521 -0.32 -2.55 22.58
N ASN A 522 -0.75 -2.97 21.40
CA ASN A 522 -1.95 -3.82 21.25
C ASN A 522 -1.88 -5.07 22.12
N LYS A 523 -0.75 -5.79 22.10
CA LYS A 523 -0.52 -7.00 22.90
C LYS A 523 -0.61 -6.72 24.40
N ARG A 524 -0.20 -5.54 24.85
CA ARG A 524 -0.26 -5.15 26.26
C ARG A 524 -1.64 -4.70 26.69
N ILE A 525 -2.36 -3.93 25.84
CA ILE A 525 -3.77 -3.60 26.06
C ILE A 525 -4.59 -4.89 26.17
N TRP A 526 -4.36 -5.86 25.27
CA TRP A 526 -4.99 -7.18 25.32
C TRP A 526 -4.79 -7.87 26.68
N LYS A 527 -3.54 -7.96 27.15
CA LYS A 527 -3.22 -8.56 28.46
C LYS A 527 -3.88 -7.81 29.63
N LEU A 528 -3.95 -6.48 29.56
CA LEU A 528 -4.58 -5.67 30.59
C LEU A 528 -6.09 -5.87 30.61
N ILE A 529 -6.75 -5.89 29.45
CA ILE A 529 -8.18 -6.22 29.32
C ILE A 529 -8.46 -7.63 29.85
N ARG A 530 -7.64 -8.62 29.49
CA ARG A 530 -7.71 -10.00 30.01
C ARG A 530 -7.65 -10.04 31.54
N SER A 531 -6.75 -9.27 32.14
CA SER A 531 -6.63 -9.17 33.59
C SER A 531 -7.83 -8.50 34.24
N ILE A 532 -8.38 -7.43 33.65
CA ILE A 532 -9.55 -6.71 34.17
C ILE A 532 -10.82 -7.58 34.04
N TYR A 533 -10.97 -8.29 32.93
CA TYR A 533 -12.11 -9.18 32.67
C TYR A 533 -12.09 -10.44 33.54
N GLY A 534 -10.90 -10.89 33.93
CA GLY A 534 -10.67 -12.14 34.63
C GLY A 534 -10.10 -13.19 33.67
N ASN A 535 -8.86 -13.60 33.90
CA ASN A 535 -8.06 -14.39 32.96
C ASN A 535 -8.76 -15.65 32.43
N ALA A 536 -9.29 -16.49 33.34
CA ALA A 536 -9.89 -17.76 32.96
C ALA A 536 -11.15 -17.60 32.11
N LEU A 537 -12.03 -16.66 32.50
CA LEU A 537 -13.26 -16.39 31.76
C LEU A 537 -12.97 -15.72 30.42
N PHE A 538 -12.00 -14.79 30.39
CA PHE A 538 -11.56 -14.16 29.15
C PHE A 538 -11.05 -15.21 28.16
N ASP A 539 -10.17 -16.12 28.59
CA ASP A 539 -9.62 -17.16 27.72
C ASP A 539 -10.70 -18.13 27.22
N GLN A 540 -11.68 -18.47 28.06
CA GLN A 540 -12.84 -19.26 27.65
C GLN A 540 -13.67 -18.54 26.58
N CYS A 541 -13.93 -17.24 26.74
CA CYS A 541 -14.63 -16.44 25.73
C CYS A 541 -13.86 -16.38 24.42
N MET A 542 -12.54 -16.14 24.46
CA MET A 542 -11.73 -16.07 23.24
C MET A 542 -11.63 -17.40 22.51
N LYS A 543 -11.63 -18.52 23.24
CA LYS A 543 -11.64 -19.86 22.65
C LYS A 543 -13.00 -20.25 22.08
N LYS A 544 -14.09 -19.75 22.68
CA LYS A 544 -15.46 -20.07 22.27
C LYS A 544 -15.97 -19.19 21.14
N TYR A 545 -15.59 -17.91 21.12
CA TYR A 545 -16.15 -16.90 20.23
C TYR A 545 -15.03 -16.23 19.44
N THR A 546 -14.68 -16.84 18.30
CA THR A 546 -13.68 -16.32 17.35
C THR A 546 -14.06 -14.91 16.87
N SER A 547 -15.34 -14.65 16.61
CA SER A 547 -15.86 -13.32 16.26
C SER A 547 -15.57 -12.27 17.35
N ALA A 548 -15.78 -12.62 18.63
CA ALA A 548 -15.46 -11.73 19.75
C ALA A 548 -13.95 -11.43 19.84
N GLN A 549 -13.09 -12.42 19.56
CA GLN A 549 -11.64 -12.22 19.51
C GLN A 549 -11.26 -11.18 18.45
N LEU A 550 -11.81 -11.29 17.24
CA LEU A 550 -11.52 -10.38 16.13
C LEU A 550 -12.09 -8.96 16.37
N GLU A 551 -13.31 -8.84 16.88
CA GLU A 551 -13.92 -7.56 17.25
C GLU A 551 -13.08 -6.82 18.28
N LEU A 552 -12.58 -7.52 19.31
CA LEU A 552 -11.77 -6.92 20.36
C LEU A 552 -10.40 -6.47 19.82
N LEU A 553 -9.76 -7.28 18.96
CA LEU A 553 -8.49 -6.88 18.32
C LEU A 553 -8.65 -5.60 17.50
N LYS A 554 -9.76 -5.46 16.75
CA LYS A 554 -10.09 -4.24 16.01
C LYS A 554 -10.36 -3.06 16.94
N ALA A 555 -11.15 -3.26 18.00
CA ALA A 555 -11.44 -2.22 18.98
C ALA A 555 -10.17 -1.69 19.67
N ILE A 556 -9.20 -2.57 19.94
CA ILE A 556 -7.91 -2.19 20.51
C ILE A 556 -7.09 -1.34 19.51
N GLU A 557 -7.00 -1.76 18.25
CA GLU A 557 -6.26 -1.03 17.22
C GLU A 557 -6.81 0.40 17.05
N GLU A 558 -8.12 0.52 16.87
CA GLU A 558 -8.79 1.81 16.68
C GLU A 558 -8.81 2.67 17.96
N GLY A 559 -8.91 2.03 19.12
CA GLY A 559 -8.95 2.71 20.42
C GLY A 559 -7.59 3.25 20.84
N LYS A 560 -6.52 2.48 20.61
CA LYS A 560 -5.13 2.85 20.95
C LYS A 560 -4.74 4.21 20.39
N MET A 561 -5.10 4.48 19.14
CA MET A 561 -4.74 5.72 18.43
C MET A 561 -5.40 6.97 19.01
N LYS A 562 -6.44 6.82 19.84
CA LYS A 562 -7.22 7.93 20.41
C LYS A 562 -6.81 8.27 21.85
N ILE A 563 -5.80 7.60 22.39
CA ILE A 563 -5.36 7.76 23.78
C ILE A 563 -4.38 8.93 23.87
N SER A 564 -4.69 9.88 24.75
CA SER A 564 -3.84 11.05 25.03
C SER A 564 -3.29 10.99 26.46
N PRO A 565 -2.17 11.67 26.74
CA PRO A 565 -1.61 11.75 28.09
C PRO A 565 -2.62 12.17 29.15
N GLY A 566 -2.61 11.51 30.30
CA GLY A 566 -3.50 11.81 31.42
C GLY A 566 -4.95 11.30 31.28
N THR A 567 -5.35 10.79 30.11
CA THR A 567 -6.73 10.34 29.86
C THR A 567 -6.95 8.86 30.23
N LYS A 568 -8.21 8.49 30.49
CA LYS A 568 -8.62 7.07 30.64
C LYS A 568 -8.82 6.46 29.26
N ALA A 569 -8.51 5.17 29.13
CA ALA A 569 -8.78 4.42 27.90
C ALA A 569 -10.16 3.75 27.96
N ILE A 570 -10.87 3.71 26.84
CA ILE A 570 -12.19 3.09 26.74
C ILE A 570 -12.22 2.19 25.52
N PHE A 571 -12.51 0.91 25.72
CA PHE A 571 -12.65 -0.08 24.66
C PHE A 571 -14.04 -0.71 24.70
N LYS A 572 -14.69 -0.84 23.54
CA LYS A 572 -15.95 -1.58 23.42
C LYS A 572 -15.65 -3.08 23.57
N LEU A 573 -16.42 -3.77 24.40
CA LEU A 573 -16.39 -5.22 24.45
C LEU A 573 -17.28 -5.80 23.35
N PRO A 574 -16.90 -6.96 22.80
CA PRO A 574 -17.78 -7.76 21.95
C PRO A 574 -19.10 -8.09 22.64
N PHE A 575 -20.15 -8.28 21.85
CA PHE A 575 -21.49 -8.56 22.37
C PHE A 575 -21.50 -9.82 23.26
N ASP A 576 -20.87 -10.90 22.82
CA ASP A 576 -20.81 -12.18 23.56
C ASP A 576 -20.05 -12.09 24.89
N MET A 577 -19.26 -11.03 25.08
CA MET A 577 -18.55 -10.78 26.34
C MET A 577 -19.31 -9.84 27.28
N SER A 578 -20.37 -9.20 26.80
CA SER A 578 -21.05 -8.10 27.49
C SER A 578 -22.03 -8.55 28.59
N GLU A 579 -22.35 -9.84 28.69
CA GLU A 579 -23.24 -10.35 29.74
C GLU A 579 -22.55 -10.37 31.13
N ASN A 580 -21.21 -10.42 31.18
CA ASN A 580 -20.42 -10.39 32.41
C ASN A 580 -19.96 -8.95 32.77
N THR A 581 -20.92 -8.02 32.90
CA THR A 581 -20.65 -6.58 32.70
C THR A 581 -20.24 -5.75 33.90
N ASN A 582 -20.22 -6.27 35.12
CA ASN A 582 -19.91 -5.47 36.31
C ASN A 582 -18.70 -6.02 37.06
N VAL A 583 -17.52 -5.88 36.47
CA VAL A 583 -16.25 -6.23 37.08
C VAL A 583 -15.49 -4.96 37.45
N THR A 584 -14.99 -4.89 38.68
CA THR A 584 -14.10 -3.80 39.13
C THR A 584 -12.78 -4.40 39.56
N SER A 585 -11.68 -3.80 39.08
CA SER A 585 -10.31 -4.14 39.44
C SER A 585 -9.55 -2.86 39.81
N THR A 586 -8.33 -3.00 40.33
CA THR A 586 -7.46 -1.85 40.60
C THR A 586 -7.07 -1.08 39.34
N ALA A 587 -6.89 -1.79 38.22
CA ALA A 587 -6.45 -1.20 36.95
C ALA A 587 -7.59 -0.59 36.11
N GLY A 588 -8.84 -0.91 36.43
CA GLY A 588 -9.99 -0.49 35.63
C GLY A 588 -11.28 -1.22 35.98
N LYS A 589 -12.33 -0.93 35.21
CA LYS A 589 -13.65 -1.55 35.39
C LYS A 589 -14.31 -1.89 34.07
N ILE A 590 -15.24 -2.83 34.11
CA ILE A 590 -16.16 -3.14 33.02
C ILE A 590 -17.53 -2.60 33.41
N SER A 591 -18.18 -1.90 32.49
CA SER A 591 -19.55 -1.41 32.68
C SER A 591 -20.18 -1.04 31.34
N GLY A 592 -21.45 -1.41 31.13
CA GLY A 592 -22.20 -1.04 29.92
C GLY A 592 -21.55 -1.51 28.62
N GLY A 593 -21.03 -2.74 28.58
CA GLY A 593 -20.38 -3.32 27.41
C GLY A 593 -19.04 -2.66 27.04
N LYS A 594 -18.39 -1.97 27.98
CA LYS A 594 -17.09 -1.30 27.75
C LYS A 594 -16.12 -1.61 28.87
N VAL A 595 -14.83 -1.69 28.52
CA VAL A 595 -13.73 -1.69 29.47
C VAL A 595 -13.20 -0.27 29.63
N TYR A 596 -13.12 0.20 30.86
CA TYR A 596 -12.51 1.47 31.23
C TYR A 596 -11.19 1.17 31.95
N ILE A 597 -10.09 1.64 31.37
CA ILE A 597 -8.75 1.49 31.95
C ILE A 597 -8.33 2.84 32.53
N ASN A 598 -7.80 2.81 33.76
CA ASN A 598 -7.33 4.01 34.43
C ASN A 598 -6.13 4.63 33.71
N SER A 599 -6.01 5.95 33.80
CA SER A 599 -4.94 6.74 33.15
C SER A 599 -3.52 6.27 33.52
N LYS A 600 -3.31 5.90 34.79
CA LYS A 600 -2.02 5.37 35.27
C LYS A 600 -1.68 4.04 34.60
N ASP A 601 -2.62 3.10 34.59
CA ASP A 601 -2.40 1.75 34.05
C ASP A 601 -2.24 1.74 32.54
N ILE A 602 -3.01 2.56 31.82
CA ILE A 602 -2.81 2.70 30.38
C ILE A 602 -1.48 3.40 30.06
N SER A 603 -1.02 4.37 30.87
CA SER A 603 0.29 5.00 30.64
C SER A 603 1.44 3.98 30.73
N ILE A 604 1.38 3.05 31.69
CA ILE A 604 2.36 1.96 31.85
C ILE A 604 2.42 1.05 30.62
N VAL A 605 1.27 0.81 29.97
CA VAL A 605 1.20 0.00 28.74
C VAL A 605 2.09 0.58 27.63
N PHE A 606 2.08 1.91 27.47
CA PHE A 606 2.88 2.63 26.47
C PHE A 606 4.35 2.80 26.89
N GLU A 607 4.61 2.94 28.19
CA GLU A 607 5.91 3.34 28.74
C GLU A 607 7.08 2.53 28.16
N SER A 608 7.03 1.20 28.16
CA SER A 608 8.19 0.44 27.70
C SER A 608 8.42 0.50 26.18
N SER A 609 7.42 0.81 25.35
CA SER A 609 7.64 1.09 23.92
C SER A 609 8.37 2.40 23.74
N ILE A 610 7.80 3.45 24.34
CA ILE A 610 8.29 4.82 24.23
C ILE A 610 9.69 4.92 24.83
N LYS A 611 9.94 4.29 25.98
CA LYS A 611 11.25 4.27 26.64
C LYS A 611 12.33 3.62 25.77
N GLN A 612 12.01 2.53 25.05
CA GLN A 612 12.98 1.90 24.15
C GLN A 612 13.28 2.80 22.95
N VAL A 613 12.27 3.42 22.35
CA VAL A 613 12.44 4.40 21.27
C VAL A 613 13.30 5.58 21.73
N CYS A 614 12.97 6.22 22.86
CA CYS A 614 13.74 7.35 23.38
C CYS A 614 15.18 6.96 23.75
N ALA A 615 15.38 5.84 24.45
CA ALA A 615 16.72 5.39 24.81
C ALA A 615 17.60 5.13 23.58
N HIS A 616 17.02 4.56 22.53
CA HIS A 616 17.74 4.32 21.27
C HIS A 616 18.02 5.61 20.51
N LEU A 617 17.06 6.53 20.44
CA LEU A 617 17.29 7.86 19.85
C LEU A 617 18.41 8.61 20.57
N SER A 618 18.41 8.65 21.90
CA SER A 618 19.50 9.25 22.68
C SER A 618 20.84 8.60 22.40
N LYS A 619 20.89 7.27 22.23
CA LYS A 619 22.12 6.54 21.88
C LYS A 619 22.62 6.90 20.48
N VAL A 620 21.73 7.05 19.50
CA VAL A 620 22.11 7.45 18.13
C VAL A 620 22.61 8.89 18.15
N LEU A 621 21.84 9.82 18.73
CA LEU A 621 22.15 11.25 18.77
C LEU A 621 23.41 11.60 19.59
N SER A 622 23.87 10.71 20.47
CA SER A 622 25.12 10.88 21.22
C SER A 622 26.37 10.52 20.43
N ARG A 623 26.24 10.05 19.18
CA ARG A 623 27.37 9.66 18.33
C ARG A 623 27.97 10.87 17.62
N ASP A 624 29.30 10.89 17.49
CA ASP A 624 30.04 12.00 16.88
C ASP A 624 29.59 12.26 15.43
N GLU A 625 29.27 11.20 14.69
CA GLU A 625 28.78 11.23 13.31
C GLU A 625 27.45 11.97 13.18
N THR A 626 26.65 11.98 14.25
CA THR A 626 25.29 12.56 14.27
C THR A 626 25.21 13.89 15.01
N ARG A 627 26.35 14.45 15.43
CA ARG A 627 26.40 15.68 16.26
C ARG A 627 25.76 16.91 15.60
N ASN A 628 25.64 16.93 14.27
CA ASN A 628 25.06 18.04 13.51
C ASN A 628 23.59 17.81 13.13
N VAL A 629 22.97 16.73 13.60
CA VAL A 629 21.53 16.49 13.39
C VAL A 629 20.73 17.62 14.02
N LYS A 630 19.78 18.17 13.24
CA LYS A 630 18.91 19.27 13.69
C LYS A 630 17.45 18.87 13.86
N ALA A 631 17.00 17.85 13.13
CA ALA A 631 15.59 17.49 13.07
C ALA A 631 15.33 15.98 13.19
N LEU A 632 14.19 15.62 13.78
CA LEU A 632 13.63 14.27 13.83
C LEU A 632 12.32 14.24 13.04
N LEU A 633 12.28 13.47 11.95
CA LEU A 633 11.10 13.25 11.12
C LEU A 633 10.35 12.00 11.61
N LEU A 634 9.17 12.20 12.22
CA LEU A 634 8.33 11.12 12.73
C LEU A 634 7.35 10.67 11.64
N VAL A 635 7.49 9.43 11.18
CA VAL A 635 6.67 8.85 10.11
C VAL A 635 6.12 7.48 10.53
N GLY A 636 5.23 6.89 9.74
CA GLY A 636 4.63 5.60 10.06
C GLY A 636 3.36 5.70 10.92
N GLY A 637 2.59 4.61 10.97
CA GLY A 637 1.25 4.62 11.59
C GLY A 637 1.25 4.88 13.09
N TYR A 638 2.30 4.46 13.81
CA TYR A 638 2.43 4.69 15.24
C TYR A 638 2.83 6.14 15.57
N ALA A 639 3.38 6.91 14.61
CA ALA A 639 3.62 8.34 14.78
C ALA A 639 2.32 9.15 14.98
N SER A 640 1.16 8.65 14.56
CA SER A 640 -0.13 9.27 14.84
C SER A 640 -0.56 9.18 16.32
N CYS A 641 0.15 8.41 17.15
CA CYS A 641 -0.18 8.23 18.57
C CYS A 641 0.25 9.42 19.44
N GLU A 642 -0.70 10.08 20.11
CA GLU A 642 -0.41 11.28 20.91
C GLU A 642 0.51 11.01 22.11
N MET A 643 0.33 9.88 22.81
CA MET A 643 1.22 9.46 23.91
C MET A 643 2.70 9.45 23.51
N LEU A 644 3.00 8.95 22.31
CA LEU A 644 4.36 8.83 21.78
C LEU A 644 4.89 10.21 21.33
N LYS A 645 4.10 10.95 20.54
CA LYS A 645 4.47 12.27 20.04
C LYS A 645 4.80 13.23 21.18
N GLU A 646 3.95 13.34 22.19
CA GLU A 646 4.17 14.24 23.33
C GLU A 646 5.43 13.88 24.12
N THR A 647 5.70 12.58 24.29
CA THR A 647 6.91 12.14 24.99
C THR A 647 8.17 12.44 24.19
N ILE A 648 8.18 12.19 22.87
CA ILE A 648 9.32 12.52 22.00
C ILE A 648 9.56 14.03 21.99
N LYS A 649 8.51 14.85 21.83
CA LYS A 649 8.61 16.32 21.87
C LYS A 649 9.21 16.82 23.18
N THR A 650 8.77 16.27 24.30
CA THR A 650 9.27 16.67 25.62
C THR A 650 10.71 16.22 25.84
N THR A 651 11.05 15.00 25.40
CA THR A 651 12.37 14.40 25.61
C THR A 651 13.44 15.05 24.74
N PHE A 652 13.11 15.39 23.50
CA PHE A 652 14.02 15.89 22.46
C PHE A 652 13.67 17.31 22.03
N HIS A 653 13.24 18.15 22.98
CA HIS A 653 12.79 19.53 22.77
C HIS A 653 13.85 20.46 22.15
N GLU A 654 15.12 20.08 22.24
CA GLU A 654 16.26 20.77 21.62
C GLU A 654 16.36 20.55 20.09
N TYR A 655 15.67 19.54 19.55
CA TYR A 655 15.61 19.23 18.11
C TYR A 655 14.29 19.73 17.49
N ASP A 656 14.31 19.95 16.18
CA ASP A 656 13.08 20.20 15.42
C ASP A 656 12.34 18.88 15.21
N ILE A 657 11.24 18.70 15.94
CA ILE A 657 10.40 17.50 15.83
C ILE A 657 9.32 17.76 14.79
N ILE A 658 9.32 16.95 13.74
CA ILE A 658 8.48 17.16 12.57
C ILE A 658 7.67 15.89 12.30
N CYS A 659 6.35 16.00 12.28
CA CYS A 659 5.44 14.91 11.94
C CYS A 659 4.58 15.35 10.75
N PRO A 660 4.75 14.77 9.54
CA PRO A 660 3.93 15.12 8.39
C PRO A 660 2.45 14.77 8.60
N PHE A 661 1.56 15.44 7.86
CA PHE A 661 0.15 15.07 7.83
C PHE A 661 -0.06 13.65 7.27
N SER A 662 -0.88 12.85 7.95
CA SER A 662 -1.08 11.42 7.64
C SER A 662 0.24 10.64 7.60
N PRO A 663 1.00 10.58 8.71
CA PRO A 663 2.33 9.95 8.74
C PRO A 663 2.31 8.47 8.31
N GLU A 664 1.16 7.79 8.44
CA GLU A 664 0.93 6.43 7.97
C GLU A 664 1.03 6.25 6.45
N MET A 665 0.88 7.32 5.66
CA MET A 665 0.87 7.29 4.19
C MET A 665 2.21 7.70 3.56
N ILE A 666 3.14 8.23 4.37
CA ILE A 666 4.36 8.89 3.89
C ILE A 666 5.29 7.91 3.18
N VAL A 667 5.49 6.73 3.76
CA VAL A 667 6.28 5.63 3.17
C VAL A 667 5.72 5.22 1.81
N LEU A 668 4.42 4.90 1.73
CA LEU A 668 3.77 4.50 0.48
C LEU A 668 3.90 5.54 -0.63
N LYS A 669 3.63 6.81 -0.32
CA LYS A 669 3.73 7.90 -1.32
C LYS A 669 5.18 8.16 -1.71
N GLY A 670 6.09 8.09 -0.75
CA GLY A 670 7.52 8.21 -0.97
C GLY A 670 8.08 7.15 -1.90
N ALA A 671 7.60 5.91 -1.78
CA ALA A 671 8.00 4.83 -2.69
C ALA A 671 7.58 5.13 -4.15
N VAL A 672 6.40 5.71 -4.37
CA VAL A 672 5.97 6.13 -5.73
C VAL A 672 6.87 7.24 -6.28
N ILE A 673 7.15 8.28 -5.49
CA ILE A 673 8.03 9.37 -5.92
C ILE A 673 9.44 8.85 -6.20
N MET A 674 9.98 8.04 -5.30
CA MET A 674 11.31 7.46 -5.41
C MET A 674 11.48 6.62 -6.68
N GLY A 675 10.44 5.90 -7.14
CA GLY A 675 10.51 5.14 -8.38
C GLY A 675 10.51 5.99 -9.65
N HIS A 676 10.04 7.24 -9.57
CA HIS A 676 10.16 8.19 -10.70
C HIS A 676 11.52 8.89 -10.74
N GLU A 677 12.14 9.10 -9.58
CA GLU A 677 13.41 9.82 -9.47
C GLU A 677 14.63 9.02 -9.94
N SER A 678 15.56 9.73 -10.57
CA SER A 678 16.87 9.15 -10.88
C SER A 678 17.79 9.27 -9.68
N ARG A 679 17.99 8.17 -8.95
CA ARG A 679 18.94 8.05 -7.82
C ARG A 679 18.71 9.09 -6.70
N PRO A 680 17.55 9.10 -6.03
CA PRO A 680 17.31 10.00 -4.88
C PRO A 680 18.25 9.75 -3.69
N ILE A 681 18.77 8.52 -3.59
CA ILE A 681 19.73 8.07 -2.58
C ILE A 681 21.08 7.87 -3.26
N ILE A 682 22.13 8.52 -2.78
CA ILE A 682 23.48 8.43 -3.37
C ILE A 682 24.31 7.30 -2.75
N GLY A 683 24.09 6.99 -1.47
CA GLY A 683 24.84 5.95 -0.79
C GLY A 683 24.33 5.64 0.62
N ARG A 684 24.72 4.46 1.10
CA ARG A 684 24.41 3.88 2.41
C ARG A 684 25.67 3.47 3.14
N LEU A 685 25.60 3.17 4.43
CA LEU A 685 26.71 2.58 5.17
C LEU A 685 26.58 1.05 5.24
N ALA A 686 27.70 0.36 5.05
CA ALA A 686 27.77 -1.08 5.28
C ALA A 686 27.42 -1.40 6.74
N ARG A 687 26.38 -2.20 6.97
CA ARG A 687 25.95 -2.56 8.35
C ARG A 687 26.81 -3.63 9.01
N TYR A 688 27.47 -4.44 8.19
CA TYR A 688 28.28 -5.59 8.59
C TYR A 688 29.62 -5.55 7.88
N HIS A 689 30.59 -6.28 8.42
CA HIS A 689 31.75 -6.68 7.64
C HIS A 689 31.31 -7.79 6.68
N TYR A 690 31.45 -7.57 5.38
CA TYR A 690 31.18 -8.56 4.36
C TYR A 690 32.48 -9.21 3.92
N GLY A 691 32.47 -10.52 3.70
CA GLY A 691 33.63 -11.24 3.19
C GLY A 691 33.27 -12.45 2.33
N LEU A 692 34.28 -13.03 1.70
CA LEU A 692 34.16 -14.28 0.94
C LEU A 692 34.71 -15.45 1.75
N ALA A 693 34.00 -16.57 1.69
CA ALA A 693 34.50 -17.89 2.04
C ALA A 693 35.06 -18.55 0.78
N VAL A 694 36.38 -18.62 0.67
CA VAL A 694 37.04 -19.13 -0.54
C VAL A 694 37.27 -20.64 -0.42
N PRO A 695 36.83 -21.46 -1.39
CA PRO A 695 37.08 -22.89 -1.39
C PRO A 695 38.57 -23.20 -1.61
N SER A 696 39.03 -24.34 -1.08
CA SER A 696 40.45 -24.75 -1.06
C SER A 696 41.13 -24.88 -2.43
N GLY A 697 40.37 -25.00 -3.52
CA GLY A 697 40.91 -25.07 -4.88
C GLY A 697 41.01 -23.72 -5.61
N LEU A 698 40.81 -22.60 -4.91
CA LEU A 698 41.08 -21.25 -5.41
C LEU A 698 42.21 -20.60 -4.60
N ARG A 699 43.15 -19.94 -5.29
CA ARG A 699 44.18 -19.11 -4.66
C ARG A 699 44.13 -17.68 -5.18
N ILE A 700 44.08 -16.71 -4.28
CA ILE A 700 44.08 -15.29 -4.63
C ILE A 700 45.33 -14.95 -5.44
N ILE A 701 45.13 -14.23 -6.53
CA ILE A 701 46.16 -13.55 -7.29
C ILE A 701 46.27 -12.13 -6.71
N PRO A 702 47.37 -11.78 -6.02
CA PRO A 702 47.56 -10.43 -5.54
C PRO A 702 47.58 -9.47 -6.72
N LYS A 703 46.62 -8.54 -6.79
CA LYS A 703 46.76 -7.39 -7.68
C LYS A 703 47.80 -6.46 -7.06
N MET A 704 48.86 -6.16 -7.81
CA MET A 704 49.62 -4.94 -7.58
C MET A 704 48.67 -3.76 -7.81
N GLU A 705 48.56 -2.88 -6.81
CA GLU A 705 47.81 -1.60 -6.79
C GLU A 705 46.29 -1.65 -6.52
N THR A 706 45.92 -1.43 -5.25
CA THR A 706 44.70 -0.68 -4.84
C THR A 706 45.04 0.25 -3.65
N PRO A 707 44.35 1.39 -3.48
CA PRO A 707 44.83 2.57 -2.72
C PRO A 707 44.82 2.48 -1.19
N HIS A 708 44.52 1.32 -0.62
CA HIS A 708 44.51 1.12 0.82
C HIS A 708 45.43 -0.03 1.16
N GLU A 709 46.62 0.31 1.64
CA GLU A 709 47.65 -0.60 2.13
C GLU A 709 47.01 -1.65 3.05
N ARG A 710 47.09 -2.93 2.64
CA ARG A 710 47.05 -4.04 3.59
C ARG A 710 48.27 -4.91 3.35
N THR A 711 49.01 -5.07 4.45
CA THR A 711 50.11 -5.97 4.72
C THR A 711 49.83 -7.40 4.26
N GLU A 712 50.87 -8.07 3.80
CA GLU A 712 50.96 -9.49 3.45
C GLU A 712 49.94 -10.35 4.21
N CYS A 713 48.86 -10.72 3.55
CA CYS A 713 47.85 -11.62 4.08
C CYS A 713 48.33 -13.05 3.88
N ASP A 714 48.60 -13.74 4.98
CA ASP A 714 49.04 -15.13 5.03
C ASP A 714 48.06 -16.04 4.28
N HIS A 715 48.59 -17.04 3.58
CA HIS A 715 47.86 -17.87 2.60
C HIS A 715 46.81 -18.83 3.21
N GLU A 716 46.46 -18.67 4.48
CA GLU A 716 45.52 -19.51 5.25
C GLU A 716 44.22 -18.79 5.67
N LEU A 717 44.00 -17.53 5.25
CA LEU A 717 42.79 -16.79 5.60
C LEU A 717 41.58 -17.28 4.79
N ASN A 718 40.71 -18.05 5.43
CA ASN A 718 39.45 -18.46 4.83
C ASN A 718 38.45 -17.28 4.67
N PHE A 719 38.60 -16.17 5.40
CA PHE A 719 37.74 -14.98 5.29
C PHE A 719 38.44 -13.88 4.49
N LEU A 720 37.92 -13.54 3.30
CA LEU A 720 38.43 -12.41 2.52
C LEU A 720 37.53 -11.19 2.62
N PRO A 721 38.01 -10.06 3.17
CA PRO A 721 37.17 -8.89 3.39
C PRO A 721 36.74 -8.26 2.07
N LEU A 722 35.43 -8.13 1.85
CA LEU A 722 34.85 -7.39 0.72
C LEU A 722 34.61 -5.94 1.10
N ILE A 723 33.89 -5.70 2.21
CA ILE A 723 33.45 -4.38 2.64
C ILE A 723 33.50 -4.36 4.16
N CYS A 724 34.17 -3.37 4.74
CA CYS A 724 34.17 -3.19 6.19
C CYS A 724 32.86 -2.53 6.64
N LYS A 725 32.38 -2.90 7.83
CA LYS A 725 31.29 -2.20 8.53
C LYS A 725 31.58 -0.69 8.60
N GLY A 726 30.56 0.13 8.34
CA GLY A 726 30.65 1.59 8.29
C GLY A 726 31.20 2.16 6.99
N THR A 727 31.64 1.34 6.03
CA THR A 727 32.10 1.85 4.73
C THR A 727 30.94 2.47 3.96
N PRO A 728 31.06 3.70 3.43
CA PRO A 728 30.08 4.26 2.51
C PRO A 728 30.04 3.46 1.21
N ILE A 729 28.85 2.99 0.86
CA ILE A 729 28.55 2.25 -0.35
C ILE A 729 27.72 3.16 -1.25
N ARG A 730 28.28 3.55 -2.39
CA ARG A 730 27.56 4.32 -3.40
C ARG A 730 26.87 3.39 -4.40
N ILE A 731 25.67 3.79 -4.81
CA ILE A 731 24.86 2.98 -5.71
C ILE A 731 25.50 2.97 -7.10
N GLY A 732 25.75 1.77 -7.62
CA GLY A 732 26.35 1.54 -8.94
C GLY A 732 27.88 1.59 -8.96
N GLU A 733 28.55 1.75 -7.82
CA GLU A 733 30.02 1.65 -7.73
C GLU A 733 30.47 0.21 -7.45
N GLU A 734 31.64 -0.13 -8.00
CA GLU A 734 32.38 -1.35 -7.67
C GLU A 734 33.03 -1.17 -6.31
N VAL A 735 32.74 -2.10 -5.38
CA VAL A 735 33.16 -2.00 -3.98
C VAL A 735 34.34 -2.92 -3.66
N ALA A 736 34.52 -4.01 -4.41
CA ALA A 736 35.67 -4.89 -4.26
C ALA A 736 35.94 -5.69 -5.54
N GLN A 737 37.22 -5.95 -5.80
CA GLN A 737 37.67 -6.80 -6.88
C GLN A 737 38.70 -7.81 -6.38
N TYR A 738 38.45 -9.10 -6.62
CA TYR A 738 39.40 -10.17 -6.35
C TYR A 738 39.67 -10.98 -7.60
N SER A 739 40.90 -11.45 -7.77
CA SER A 739 41.27 -12.37 -8.86
C SER A 739 41.81 -13.65 -8.23
N PHE A 740 41.42 -14.80 -8.76
CA PHE A 740 41.74 -16.11 -8.22
C PHE A 740 42.30 -17.00 -9.31
N SER A 741 43.37 -17.71 -9.01
CA SER A 741 43.87 -18.83 -9.80
C SER A 741 43.20 -20.13 -9.37
N VAL A 742 42.84 -20.96 -10.35
CA VAL A 742 42.30 -22.30 -10.12
C VAL A 742 43.47 -23.24 -9.91
N THR A 743 43.49 -23.96 -8.78
CA THR A 743 44.61 -24.84 -8.41
C THR A 743 44.30 -26.33 -8.54
N SER A 744 43.04 -26.70 -8.79
CA SER A 744 42.62 -28.09 -9.01
C SER A 744 42.01 -28.27 -10.40
N GLU A 745 42.49 -29.25 -11.16
CA GLU A 745 41.97 -29.61 -12.49
C GLU A 745 40.58 -30.29 -12.42
N GLU A 746 40.13 -30.69 -11.23
CA GLU A 746 38.83 -31.36 -10.99
C GLU A 746 37.69 -30.39 -10.64
N LEU A 747 37.98 -29.09 -10.45
CA LEU A 747 36.96 -28.09 -10.12
C LEU A 747 36.08 -27.77 -11.34
N THR A 748 34.91 -28.39 -11.42
CA THR A 748 33.88 -28.10 -12.44
C THR A 748 32.86 -27.07 -11.98
N ASP A 749 32.71 -26.89 -10.67
CA ASP A 749 31.76 -25.96 -10.06
C ASP A 749 32.46 -25.19 -8.94
N ILE A 750 32.39 -23.86 -9.00
CA ILE A 750 32.87 -22.98 -7.93
C ILE A 750 31.68 -22.57 -7.08
N GLN A 751 31.81 -22.80 -5.77
CA GLN A 751 30.94 -22.21 -4.76
C GLN A 751 31.78 -21.32 -3.86
N ILE A 752 31.59 -20.00 -3.96
CA ILE A 752 32.21 -19.04 -3.05
C ILE A 752 31.13 -18.54 -2.10
N GLY A 753 31.28 -18.83 -0.82
CA GLY A 753 30.35 -18.34 0.20
C GLY A 753 30.50 -16.84 0.42
N ILE A 754 29.41 -16.16 0.75
CA ILE A 754 29.41 -14.76 1.18
C ILE A 754 29.06 -14.74 2.66
N LEU A 755 29.95 -14.15 3.45
CA LEU A 755 29.90 -14.10 4.89
C LEU A 755 29.59 -12.68 5.37
N THR A 756 28.89 -12.58 6.49
CA THR A 756 28.78 -11.35 7.29
C THR A 756 29.30 -11.56 8.69
N CYS A 757 29.93 -10.53 9.24
CA CYS A 757 30.26 -10.43 10.66
C CYS A 757 29.67 -9.13 11.24
N GLU A 758 29.01 -9.25 12.39
CA GLU A 758 28.37 -8.12 13.08
C GLU A 758 29.31 -7.38 14.04
N ASP A 759 30.45 -7.97 14.38
CA ASP A 759 31.41 -7.42 15.32
C ASP A 759 31.93 -6.06 14.86
N ASP A 760 32.46 -5.29 15.81
CA ASP A 760 33.02 -3.97 15.51
C ASP A 760 34.31 -4.10 14.69
N GLU A 761 35.12 -5.13 14.97
CA GLU A 761 36.33 -5.45 14.20
C GLU A 761 36.06 -6.50 13.12
N ALA A 762 36.76 -6.40 11.99
CA ALA A 762 36.65 -7.38 10.92
C ALA A 762 37.32 -8.70 11.35
N PRO A 763 36.68 -9.85 11.07
CA PRO A 763 37.23 -11.15 11.48
C PRO A 763 38.51 -11.45 10.71
N SER A 764 39.44 -12.11 11.39
CA SER A 764 40.68 -12.59 10.77
C SER A 764 40.50 -13.96 10.12
N THR A 765 39.58 -14.80 10.61
CA THR A 765 39.31 -16.14 10.07
C THR A 765 37.81 -16.46 10.04
N ILE A 766 37.37 -17.40 9.18
CA ILE A 766 35.96 -17.88 9.17
C ILE A 766 35.58 -18.55 10.50
N ALA A 767 36.53 -19.18 11.18
CA ALA A 767 36.27 -19.96 12.40
C ALA A 767 35.88 -19.09 13.61
N GLU A 768 35.91 -17.76 13.49
CA GLU A 768 35.40 -16.86 14.50
C GLU A 768 33.87 -16.97 14.60
N ASN A 769 33.36 -17.16 15.82
CA ASN A 769 31.97 -17.55 16.13
C ASN A 769 30.86 -16.59 15.64
N ASN A 770 31.23 -15.46 15.03
CA ASN A 770 30.30 -14.40 14.64
C ASN A 770 30.21 -14.20 13.11
N CYS A 771 30.90 -15.04 12.31
CA CYS A 771 30.69 -15.09 10.86
C CYS A 771 29.46 -15.93 10.51
N THR A 772 28.51 -15.35 9.77
CA THR A 772 27.34 -16.05 9.21
C THR A 772 27.43 -16.09 7.70
N GLN A 773 27.33 -17.28 7.10
CA GLN A 773 27.20 -17.38 5.64
C GLN A 773 25.80 -16.95 5.22
N ILE A 774 25.73 -15.78 4.60
CA ILE A 774 24.48 -15.22 4.13
C ILE A 774 24.14 -15.61 2.72
N GLY A 775 25.09 -16.11 1.92
CA GLY A 775 24.79 -16.60 0.58
C GLY A 775 25.97 -17.29 -0.10
N GLN A 776 25.84 -17.56 -1.40
CA GLN A 776 26.90 -18.13 -2.21
C GLN A 776 26.84 -17.69 -3.67
N ILE A 777 28.00 -17.66 -4.32
CA ILE A 777 28.19 -17.47 -5.75
C ILE A 777 28.44 -18.84 -6.34
N GLU A 778 27.60 -19.24 -7.29
CA GLU A 778 27.76 -20.47 -8.05
C GLU A 778 28.22 -20.15 -9.47
N ALA A 779 29.34 -20.73 -9.89
CA ALA A 779 29.83 -20.61 -11.26
C ALA A 779 30.24 -21.99 -11.79
N LYS A 780 29.61 -22.40 -12.89
CA LYS A 780 30.02 -23.61 -13.61
C LYS A 780 31.25 -23.29 -14.45
N ILE A 781 32.33 -24.01 -14.20
CA ILE A 781 33.55 -23.91 -14.99
C ILE A 781 33.49 -24.98 -16.09
N PRO A 782 33.66 -24.61 -17.38
CA PRO A 782 33.83 -25.59 -18.44
C PRO A 782 35.01 -26.52 -18.14
N ALA A 783 34.88 -27.81 -18.44
CA ALA A 783 35.95 -28.77 -18.20
C ALA A 783 37.21 -28.44 -19.03
N LEU A 784 38.36 -28.35 -18.34
CA LEU A 784 39.76 -28.60 -18.76
C LEU A 784 40.74 -27.43 -19.03
N SER A 785 41.91 -27.59 -18.38
CA SER A 785 43.31 -27.35 -18.80
C SER A 785 43.83 -25.96 -19.16
N GLN A 786 42.99 -24.93 -19.36
CA GLN A 786 43.48 -23.61 -19.80
C GLN A 786 43.08 -22.43 -18.91
N LEU A 787 42.31 -22.64 -17.85
CA LEU A 787 41.83 -21.57 -16.98
C LEU A 787 42.85 -21.18 -15.90
N LYS A 788 43.36 -19.95 -15.95
CA LYS A 788 44.34 -19.41 -14.99
C LYS A 788 43.77 -18.35 -14.06
N GLU A 789 42.68 -17.66 -14.43
CA GLU A 789 42.13 -16.55 -13.62
C GLU A 789 40.59 -16.45 -13.64
N ILE A 790 39.99 -16.41 -12.45
CA ILE A 790 38.60 -16.02 -12.20
C ILE A 790 38.62 -14.68 -11.46
N ARG A 791 37.90 -13.70 -11.97
CA ARG A 791 37.78 -12.38 -11.35
C ARG A 791 36.40 -12.22 -10.73
N ILE A 792 36.34 -11.94 -9.44
CA ILE A 792 35.12 -11.59 -8.73
C ILE A 792 35.05 -10.08 -8.59
N ILE A 793 33.96 -9.50 -9.07
CA ILE A 793 33.62 -8.09 -8.96
C ILE A 793 32.39 -7.99 -8.08
N VAL A 794 32.51 -7.31 -6.94
CA VAL A 794 31.36 -7.00 -6.09
C VAL A 794 30.96 -5.56 -6.35
N SER A 795 29.69 -5.36 -6.66
CA SER A 795 29.07 -4.06 -6.89
C SER A 795 27.82 -3.94 -6.02
N CYS A 796 27.45 -2.71 -5.64
CA CYS A 796 26.18 -2.46 -4.97
C CYS A 796 25.16 -1.93 -5.97
N ASP A 797 24.01 -2.59 -6.06
CA ASP A 797 22.89 -2.17 -6.91
C ASP A 797 21.64 -1.97 -6.06
N GLU A 798 21.16 -0.73 -6.01
CA GLU A 798 20.07 -0.28 -5.15
C GLU A 798 20.24 -0.74 -3.69
N THR A 799 19.51 -1.76 -3.22
CA THR A 799 19.54 -2.28 -1.85
C THR A 799 20.29 -3.62 -1.72
N GLU A 800 21.05 -4.01 -2.75
CA GLU A 800 21.63 -5.36 -2.89
C GLU A 800 23.11 -5.36 -3.29
N PHE A 801 23.80 -6.44 -2.92
CA PHE A 801 25.11 -6.75 -3.48
C PHE A 801 24.92 -7.61 -4.72
N LYS A 802 25.45 -7.12 -5.85
CA LYS A 802 25.60 -7.88 -7.08
C LYS A 802 27.04 -8.36 -7.19
N VAL A 803 27.22 -9.67 -7.25
CA VAL A 803 28.55 -10.27 -7.38
C VAL A 803 28.72 -10.89 -8.75
N THR A 804 29.55 -10.30 -9.58
CA THR A 804 29.83 -10.77 -10.94
C THR A 804 31.14 -11.53 -10.97
N ALA A 805 31.11 -12.77 -11.44
CA ALA A 805 32.30 -13.55 -11.75
C ALA A 805 32.63 -13.39 -13.24
N VAL A 806 33.86 -13.00 -13.56
CA VAL A 806 34.36 -12.81 -14.92
C VAL A 806 35.51 -13.78 -15.15
N ILE A 807 35.40 -14.58 -16.21
CA ILE A 807 36.44 -15.51 -16.64
C ILE A 807 37.10 -14.92 -17.89
N ASN A 808 38.25 -14.25 -17.72
CA ASN A 808 38.84 -13.39 -18.75
C ASN A 808 39.25 -14.17 -20.01
N GLU A 809 39.77 -15.39 -19.86
CA GLU A 809 40.38 -16.16 -20.96
C GLU A 809 39.36 -16.69 -21.98
N LEU A 810 38.08 -16.74 -21.61
CA LEU A 810 36.99 -17.18 -22.48
C LEU A 810 36.03 -16.05 -22.87
N GLY A 811 36.25 -14.82 -22.39
CA GLY A 811 35.30 -13.71 -22.58
C GLY A 811 33.92 -13.91 -21.94
N HIS A 812 33.69 -15.05 -21.24
CA HIS A 812 32.43 -15.35 -20.58
C HIS A 812 32.31 -14.56 -19.27
N ARG A 813 31.23 -13.78 -19.17
CA ARG A 813 30.79 -13.13 -17.93
C ARG A 813 29.66 -13.94 -17.32
N PHE A 814 29.88 -14.41 -16.09
CA PHE A 814 28.85 -15.04 -15.29
C PHE A 814 28.43 -14.07 -14.20
N SER A 815 27.28 -13.42 -14.37
CA SER A 815 26.72 -12.59 -13.30
C SER A 815 25.83 -13.46 -12.43
N ALA A 816 26.16 -13.54 -11.14
CA ALA A 816 25.29 -14.14 -10.14
C ALA A 816 24.74 -13.02 -9.23
N ARG A 817 23.50 -13.16 -8.78
CA ARG A 817 23.03 -12.39 -7.62
C ARG A 817 23.35 -13.24 -6.40
N CYS A 818 23.81 -12.62 -5.32
CA CYS A 818 24.02 -13.36 -4.09
C CYS A 818 22.68 -13.93 -3.63
N LEU A 819 22.57 -15.26 -3.56
CA LEU A 819 21.38 -15.93 -3.06
C LEU A 819 21.42 -15.88 -1.54
N PHE A 820 20.57 -15.05 -0.92
CA PHE A 820 20.56 -14.90 0.53
C PHE A 820 19.65 -15.88 1.29
N LEU A 821 19.06 -16.84 0.58
CA LEU A 821 18.20 -17.89 1.12
C LEU A 821 18.82 -19.25 0.80
N HIS A 822 19.10 -20.00 1.85
CA HIS A 822 19.58 -21.39 1.79
C HIS A 822 18.40 -22.36 1.67
#